data_AF-A0A0K6GIC1-F1
#
_entry.id   AF-A0A0K6GIC1-F1
#
_cell.length_a   1.000
_cell.length_b   1.000
_cell.length_c   1.000
_cell.angle_alpha   90.00
_cell.angle_beta   90.00
_cell.angle_gamma   90.00
#
_symmetry.space_group_name_H-M   'P 1'
#
loop_
_entity.id
_entity.type
_entity.pdbx_description
1 polymer ?
#
loop_
_entity_poly.entity_id
_entity_poly.type
_entity_poly.pdbx_seq_one_letter_code
_entity_poly.pdbx_strand_id
1 'polypeptide(L)'
;MVAGAGMFTDTGQIGPKEPNSQMLEWPRTDGDASRRPAGVSFTKEVDNQGNVNYYRLVRDTEEASVTWRREIGTYLAEEMKLPKGKVYWMNGWPEGYAFYDHQKGPVANPRHDLYLCGSIITPRFRSKNEFKPHAKWLMTDPTLNTRNCGCKYCTKTKSQVEVNQTQGLRGLQRPPEHHLRGTNPTPGEHMTHARRRVVREQQQAKQDKPKATSKPEQTLTALPERLRDLNSGRSFRTYELVWVALAGPIPVTADAAIEFWPAVILAYSTKNEPTPHKPGETDYEVVAHFTFNVRFLGVNHQVTVAADRLLPQLGYIPSQSLLDAVRECQPNRPVNPEFSDYTYFNPLPEYDSLLELSPGSYTHEDALPSFTLALHIVACLTPVWCTTNSYSSEELFQGLWWGSERIWLDDLVRLRPSREDLDPEDKMGLLPPSSPDALNRALFLRLTYIVVDQDDPKGMNLCIGGDLYELAQGETQPPQHPPKSFFGPPTGLLIPPSNAMNTFAEGGSSSPLGATVGPSLAESSIPMLPPPPGFHFRRLLPAGNEMVLDVGAIAGRYYPNILQPETLDRVLRTLNGEKGVKAGETVSGTVEGYARERIRRSRLGPEAFEVAKDGLIQLTGLMGFYVGEGNSMQPEQWEKGRLQTIRGAEKNGRKILLERWGKPDSDVEMLDA
;
A
#
# COMPACT_ATOMS: atom_id res chain seq x y z
N MET A 1 -47.88 32.48 -25.02
CA MET A 1 -47.67 32.51 -23.56
C MET A 1 -46.83 31.29 -23.22
N VAL A 2 -45.59 31.48 -22.77
CA VAL A 2 -44.71 30.36 -22.39
C VAL A 2 -44.70 30.32 -20.87
N ALA A 3 -45.15 29.21 -20.29
CA ALA A 3 -45.21 29.05 -18.84
C ALA A 3 -43.79 29.00 -18.26
N GLY A 4 -43.55 29.79 -17.21
CA GLY A 4 -42.22 29.90 -16.61
C GLY A 4 -41.78 28.60 -15.95
N ALA A 5 -40.53 28.20 -16.18
CA ALA A 5 -39.87 27.19 -15.37
C ALA A 5 -39.78 27.71 -13.92
N GLY A 6 -40.38 26.98 -12.98
CA GLY A 6 -40.47 27.42 -11.58
C GLY A 6 -39.10 27.62 -10.95
N MET A 7 -38.91 28.78 -10.32
CA MET A 7 -37.81 29.00 -9.38
C MET A 7 -38.00 28.07 -8.18
N PHE A 8 -37.26 26.96 -8.15
CA PHE A 8 -37.16 26.13 -6.95
C PHE A 8 -36.14 26.75 -5.98
N THR A 9 -36.61 27.67 -5.16
CA THR A 9 -35.92 28.08 -3.92
C THR A 9 -36.17 27.03 -2.84
N ASP A 10 -35.48 25.90 -2.94
CA ASP A 10 -35.47 24.88 -1.87
C ASP A 10 -34.29 25.16 -0.92
N THR A 11 -34.58 25.84 0.19
CA THR A 11 -33.59 26.32 1.17
C THR A 11 -33.10 25.23 2.13
N GLY A 12 -33.15 23.96 1.71
CA GLY A 12 -32.63 22.81 2.45
C GLY A 12 -31.10 22.77 2.51
N GLN A 13 -30.47 23.75 3.17
CA GLN A 13 -29.03 23.73 3.44
C GLN A 13 -28.67 22.51 4.30
N ILE A 14 -28.10 21.47 3.68
CA ILE A 14 -27.18 20.56 4.38
C ILE A 14 -25.88 21.32 4.59
N GLY A 15 -25.90 22.19 5.60
CA GLY A 15 -24.70 22.72 6.23
C GLY A 15 -23.99 21.62 7.03
N PRO A 16 -22.68 21.78 7.30
CA PRO A 16 -21.93 20.87 8.16
C PRO A 16 -22.62 20.62 9.52
N LYS A 17 -22.83 19.35 9.86
CA LYS A 17 -23.28 18.90 11.20
C LYS A 17 -22.20 19.02 12.28
N GLU A 18 -21.10 19.71 11.98
CA GLU A 18 -19.90 19.80 12.81
C GLU A 18 -19.89 21.14 13.56
N PRO A 19 -19.78 21.14 14.90
CA PRO A 19 -19.91 22.36 15.70
C PRO A 19 -18.75 23.37 15.54
N ASN A 20 -17.67 22.99 14.87
CA ASN A 20 -16.51 23.85 14.58
C ASN A 20 -16.44 24.30 13.11
N SER A 21 -17.57 24.29 12.39
CA SER A 21 -17.62 24.62 10.98
C SER A 21 -17.86 26.10 10.69
N GLN A 22 -17.40 26.59 9.53
CA GLN A 22 -17.62 27.95 9.06
C GLN A 22 -17.87 27.97 7.54
N MET A 23 -18.93 28.65 7.12
CA MET A 23 -19.26 28.83 5.70
C MET A 23 -18.57 30.09 5.14
N LEU A 24 -18.17 30.00 3.87
CA LEU A 24 -17.55 31.04 3.07
C LEU A 24 -18.49 31.39 1.92
N GLU A 25 -18.81 32.67 1.79
CA GLU A 25 -19.62 33.22 0.69
C GLU A 25 -18.72 33.60 -0.49
N TRP A 26 -19.24 33.49 -1.71
CA TRP A 26 -18.56 33.95 -2.92
C TRP A 26 -18.73 35.47 -3.07
N PRO A 27 -17.65 36.29 -3.04
CA PRO A 27 -17.78 37.75 -3.13
C PRO A 27 -17.96 38.26 -4.57
N ARG A 28 -17.86 37.37 -5.57
CA ARG A 28 -17.94 37.64 -7.01
C ARG A 28 -17.96 36.33 -7.81
N THR A 29 -18.27 36.42 -9.10
CA THR A 29 -18.28 35.29 -10.04
C THR A 29 -17.79 35.72 -11.42
N ASP A 30 -17.24 34.77 -12.21
CA ASP A 30 -17.12 34.84 -13.68
C ASP A 30 -18.14 33.93 -14.38
N GLY A 31 -19.16 33.47 -13.64
CA GLY A 31 -20.17 32.53 -14.10
C GLY A 31 -21.29 33.21 -14.90
N ASP A 32 -21.65 32.58 -16.01
CA ASP A 32 -22.83 32.90 -16.80
C ASP A 32 -23.63 31.60 -17.02
N ALA A 33 -24.92 31.64 -16.67
CA ALA A 33 -25.80 30.49 -16.81
C ALA A 33 -25.95 30.02 -18.27
N SER A 34 -25.71 30.89 -19.27
CA SER A 34 -25.69 30.53 -20.70
C SER A 34 -24.53 29.57 -21.06
N ARG A 35 -23.49 29.51 -20.23
CA ARG A 35 -22.28 28.67 -20.40
C ARG A 35 -22.43 27.29 -19.78
N ARG A 36 -23.55 27.01 -19.11
CA ARG A 36 -23.92 25.66 -18.68
C ARG A 36 -24.19 24.77 -19.91
N PRO A 37 -24.17 23.43 -19.78
CA PRO A 37 -24.34 22.55 -20.93
C PRO A 37 -25.65 22.82 -21.70
N ALA A 38 -25.54 23.24 -22.96
CA ALA A 38 -26.67 23.47 -23.85
C ALA A 38 -26.58 22.49 -25.04
N GLY A 39 -27.73 22.03 -25.55
CA GLY A 39 -27.76 21.00 -26.61
C GLY A 39 -27.29 19.61 -26.17
N VAL A 40 -27.31 19.33 -24.85
CA VAL A 40 -27.07 17.99 -24.29
C VAL A 40 -28.38 17.42 -23.72
N SER A 41 -28.49 16.09 -23.63
CA SER A 41 -29.61 15.49 -22.92
C SER A 41 -29.47 15.67 -21.41
N PHE A 42 -30.60 15.97 -20.75
CA PHE A 42 -30.77 15.99 -19.30
C PHE A 42 -31.67 14.86 -18.79
N THR A 43 -32.18 14.04 -19.71
CA THR A 43 -33.07 12.90 -19.49
C THR A 43 -32.28 11.60 -19.64
N LYS A 44 -32.59 10.59 -18.82
CA LYS A 44 -31.99 9.25 -18.96
C LYS A 44 -32.61 8.52 -20.14
N GLU A 45 -32.27 8.94 -21.34
CA GLU A 45 -32.64 8.29 -22.60
C GLU A 45 -31.63 7.20 -22.95
N VAL A 46 -32.15 6.06 -23.40
CA VAL A 46 -31.37 4.90 -23.81
C VAL A 46 -31.33 4.88 -25.33
N ASP A 47 -30.15 4.81 -25.92
CA ASP A 47 -29.99 4.70 -27.37
C ASP A 47 -30.26 3.27 -27.88
N ASN A 48 -30.30 3.12 -29.21
CA ASN A 48 -30.53 1.83 -29.88
C ASN A 48 -29.43 0.78 -29.59
N GLN A 49 -28.37 1.13 -28.87
CA GLN A 49 -27.26 0.27 -28.46
C GLN A 49 -27.25 0.00 -26.94
N GLY A 50 -28.29 0.43 -26.20
CA GLY A 50 -28.40 0.21 -24.76
C GLY A 50 -27.55 1.17 -23.91
N ASN A 51 -27.00 2.24 -24.48
CA ASN A 51 -26.20 3.22 -23.77
C ASN A 51 -27.01 4.46 -23.38
N VAL A 52 -26.53 5.16 -22.35
CA VAL A 52 -27.01 6.48 -21.94
C VAL A 52 -25.90 7.52 -22.12
N ASN A 53 -26.29 8.78 -22.35
CA ASN A 53 -25.35 9.90 -22.48
C ASN A 53 -26.04 11.23 -22.09
N TYR A 54 -26.15 11.50 -20.79
CA TYR A 54 -26.93 12.63 -20.27
C TYR A 54 -26.27 13.29 -19.06
N TYR A 55 -26.62 14.55 -18.81
CA TYR A 55 -26.16 15.32 -17.65
C TYR A 55 -27.27 15.33 -16.60
N ARG A 56 -26.94 14.93 -15.37
CA ARG A 56 -27.81 15.08 -14.21
C ARG A 56 -27.31 16.26 -13.39
N LEU A 57 -28.20 17.20 -13.02
CA LEU A 57 -27.85 18.23 -12.05
C LEU A 57 -27.61 17.57 -10.68
N VAL A 58 -26.48 17.88 -10.06
CA VAL A 58 -26.12 17.43 -8.71
C VAL A 58 -26.54 18.54 -7.75
N ARG A 59 -27.47 18.25 -6.84
CA ARG A 59 -27.96 19.21 -5.85
C ARG A 59 -26.88 19.51 -4.81
N ASP A 60 -26.97 20.67 -4.18
CA ASP A 60 -26.00 21.04 -3.13
C ASP A 60 -26.06 20.18 -1.88
N THR A 61 -27.17 19.45 -1.69
CA THR A 61 -27.36 18.46 -0.62
C THR A 61 -26.71 17.11 -0.90
N GLU A 62 -26.28 16.82 -2.14
CA GLU A 62 -25.67 15.54 -2.49
C GLU A 62 -24.19 15.47 -2.07
N GLU A 63 -23.76 14.29 -1.60
CA GLU A 63 -22.42 14.02 -1.05
C GLU A 63 -21.28 14.49 -1.97
N ALA A 64 -21.46 14.37 -3.30
CA ALA A 64 -20.49 14.83 -4.28
C ALA A 64 -20.30 16.36 -4.26
N SER A 65 -21.39 17.15 -4.18
CA SER A 65 -21.33 18.61 -4.07
C SER A 65 -20.77 19.02 -2.70
N VAL A 66 -21.29 18.40 -1.64
CA VAL A 66 -20.85 18.55 -0.25
C VAL A 66 -19.32 18.38 -0.13
N THR A 67 -18.78 17.29 -0.68
CA THR A 67 -17.34 16.97 -0.64
C THR A 67 -16.49 18.00 -1.41
N TRP A 68 -16.90 18.39 -2.62
CA TRP A 68 -16.17 19.43 -3.36
C TRP A 68 -16.21 20.77 -2.63
N ARG A 69 -17.38 21.22 -2.14
CA ARG A 69 -17.53 22.52 -1.46
C ARG A 69 -16.76 22.58 -0.14
N ARG A 70 -16.63 21.45 0.59
CA ARG A 70 -15.72 21.30 1.74
C ARG A 70 -14.27 21.46 1.32
N GLU A 71 -13.79 20.69 0.34
CA GLU A 71 -12.37 20.74 -0.06
C GLU A 71 -11.93 22.07 -0.69
N ILE A 72 -12.83 22.74 -1.40
CA ILE A 72 -12.59 24.08 -1.94
C ILE A 72 -12.57 25.09 -0.77
N GLY A 73 -13.49 24.97 0.19
CA GLY A 73 -13.53 25.81 1.39
C GLY A 73 -12.26 25.69 2.25
N THR A 74 -11.78 24.47 2.52
CA THR A 74 -10.51 24.24 3.23
C THR A 74 -9.33 24.85 2.50
N TYR A 75 -9.21 24.63 1.18
CA TYR A 75 -8.14 25.21 0.38
C TYR A 75 -8.15 26.76 0.42
N LEU A 76 -9.33 27.37 0.27
CA LEU A 76 -9.48 28.82 0.34
C LEU A 76 -9.13 29.38 1.72
N ALA A 77 -9.49 28.66 2.79
CA ALA A 77 -9.15 29.07 4.15
C ALA A 77 -7.63 29.07 4.41
N GLU A 78 -6.89 28.10 3.86
CA GLU A 78 -5.43 28.07 3.92
C GLU A 78 -4.81 29.25 3.15
N GLU A 79 -5.26 29.49 1.91
CA GLU A 79 -4.78 30.58 1.04
C GLU A 79 -5.10 31.98 1.58
N MET A 80 -6.29 32.14 2.16
CA MET A 80 -6.75 33.38 2.81
C MET A 80 -6.25 33.51 4.26
N LYS A 81 -5.48 32.54 4.78
CA LYS A 81 -4.91 32.50 6.13
C LYS A 81 -5.96 32.66 7.25
N LEU A 82 -7.12 32.03 7.07
CA LEU A 82 -8.20 32.04 8.05
C LEU A 82 -7.84 31.23 9.32
N PRO A 83 -8.51 31.47 10.47
CA PRO A 83 -8.21 30.78 11.73
C PRO A 83 -8.16 29.25 11.63
N LYS A 84 -7.07 28.64 12.12
CA LYS A 84 -6.90 27.18 12.20
C LYS A 84 -7.88 26.56 13.21
N GLY A 85 -8.17 25.27 13.05
CA GLY A 85 -9.07 24.51 13.94
C GLY A 85 -10.55 24.52 13.58
N LYS A 86 -10.93 25.27 12.53
CA LYS A 86 -12.28 25.28 11.94
C LYS A 86 -12.32 24.48 10.64
N VAL A 87 -13.48 23.90 10.32
CA VAL A 87 -13.74 23.25 9.02
C VAL A 87 -14.45 24.26 8.11
N TYR A 88 -13.82 24.63 7.00
CA TYR A 88 -14.33 25.65 6.08
C TYR A 88 -15.05 25.03 4.88
N TRP A 89 -16.13 25.68 4.45
CA TRP A 89 -17.04 25.19 3.41
C TRP A 89 -17.52 26.33 2.51
N MET A 90 -17.71 26.09 1.21
CA MET A 90 -18.38 27.07 0.35
C MET A 90 -19.90 26.99 0.49
N ASN A 91 -20.56 28.14 0.67
CA ASN A 91 -22.01 28.25 0.58
C ASN A 91 -22.43 28.18 -0.89
N GLY A 92 -22.85 26.99 -1.33
CA GLY A 92 -23.16 26.72 -2.74
C GLY A 92 -21.99 26.95 -3.69
N TRP A 93 -22.34 27.14 -4.96
CA TRP A 93 -21.41 27.48 -6.05
C TRP A 93 -21.45 28.98 -6.35
N PRO A 94 -20.43 29.55 -7.03
CA PRO A 94 -20.50 30.94 -7.46
C PRO A 94 -21.71 31.16 -8.38
N GLU A 95 -22.28 32.36 -8.38
CA GLU A 95 -23.43 32.70 -9.23
C GLU A 95 -23.14 32.37 -10.71
N GLY A 96 -24.16 31.89 -11.43
CA GLY A 96 -24.01 31.40 -12.82
C GLY A 96 -23.46 29.97 -12.95
N TYR A 97 -22.76 29.42 -11.96
CA TYR A 97 -22.29 28.02 -12.01
C TYR A 97 -23.38 27.00 -11.70
N ALA A 98 -23.15 25.74 -12.09
CA ALA A 98 -23.93 24.57 -11.71
C ALA A 98 -23.07 23.29 -11.77
N PHE A 99 -23.33 22.36 -10.87
CA PHE A 99 -22.58 21.10 -10.75
C PHE A 99 -23.38 19.94 -11.35
N TYR A 100 -22.72 19.11 -12.16
CA TYR A 100 -23.35 18.05 -12.94
C TYR A 100 -22.61 16.73 -12.83
N ASP A 101 -23.37 15.64 -12.91
CA ASP A 101 -22.91 14.26 -13.10
C ASP A 101 -23.23 13.87 -14.54
N HIS A 102 -22.20 13.77 -15.39
CA HIS A 102 -22.34 13.31 -16.77
C HIS A 102 -22.21 11.79 -16.81
N GLN A 103 -23.33 11.12 -17.02
CA GLN A 103 -23.42 9.67 -17.11
C GLN A 103 -23.31 9.24 -18.57
N LYS A 104 -22.28 8.45 -18.89
CA LYS A 104 -22.03 7.96 -20.26
C LYS A 104 -21.61 6.49 -20.29
N GLY A 105 -22.30 5.66 -21.07
CA GLY A 105 -21.98 4.24 -21.27
C GLY A 105 -23.22 3.35 -21.12
N PRO A 106 -23.06 2.03 -20.94
CA PRO A 106 -24.18 1.09 -20.83
C PRO A 106 -25.16 1.49 -19.73
N VAL A 107 -26.46 1.38 -19.98
CA VAL A 107 -27.53 1.82 -19.06
C VAL A 107 -27.46 1.21 -17.66
N ALA A 108 -26.90 0.01 -17.55
CA ALA A 108 -26.74 -0.76 -16.32
C ALA A 108 -25.58 -0.27 -15.43
N ASN A 109 -24.52 0.28 -16.01
CA ASN A 109 -23.36 0.78 -15.28
C ASN A 109 -22.68 1.93 -16.07
N PRO A 110 -23.32 3.10 -16.16
CA PRO A 110 -22.76 4.23 -16.89
C PRO A 110 -21.54 4.80 -16.15
N ARG A 111 -20.54 5.25 -16.88
CA ARG A 111 -19.39 5.96 -16.30
C ARG A 111 -19.85 7.36 -15.87
N HIS A 112 -19.65 7.68 -14.59
CA HIS A 112 -19.97 8.97 -13.98
C HIS A 112 -18.77 9.94 -14.03
N ASP A 113 -18.93 11.10 -14.66
CA ASP A 113 -17.97 12.21 -14.59
C ASP A 113 -18.58 13.43 -13.89
N LEU A 114 -17.97 13.90 -12.81
CA LEU A 114 -18.39 15.14 -12.13
C LEU A 114 -17.80 16.38 -12.82
N TYR A 115 -18.67 17.31 -13.20
CA TYR A 115 -18.32 18.56 -13.89
C TYR A 115 -18.92 19.79 -13.20
N LEU A 116 -18.09 20.78 -12.92
CA LEU A 116 -18.55 22.13 -12.54
C LEU A 116 -18.55 23.02 -13.79
N CYS A 117 -19.73 23.50 -14.19
CA CYS A 117 -19.95 24.24 -15.44
C CYS A 117 -20.48 25.65 -15.16
N GLY A 118 -20.24 26.61 -16.06
CA GLY A 118 -20.78 27.97 -15.99
C GLY A 118 -19.77 29.10 -16.17
N SER A 119 -18.45 28.84 -16.06
CA SER A 119 -17.42 29.86 -16.33
C SER A 119 -17.50 30.40 -17.76
N ILE A 120 -17.29 31.70 -17.94
CA ILE A 120 -17.04 32.28 -19.26
C ILE A 120 -15.73 31.76 -19.89
N ILE A 121 -14.73 31.40 -19.06
CA ILE A 121 -13.38 31.00 -19.49
C ILE A 121 -13.32 29.54 -19.98
N THR A 122 -13.98 28.62 -19.29
CA THR A 122 -13.98 27.18 -19.63
C THR A 122 -15.39 26.60 -19.62
N PRO A 123 -15.76 25.73 -20.59
CA PRO A 123 -17.07 25.09 -20.59
C PRO A 123 -17.29 24.17 -19.37
N ARG A 124 -16.22 23.62 -18.76
CA ARG A 124 -16.30 22.80 -17.56
C ARG A 124 -14.95 22.66 -16.84
N PHE A 125 -14.99 22.57 -15.52
CA PHE A 125 -13.93 22.01 -14.69
C PHE A 125 -14.24 20.54 -14.38
N ARG A 126 -13.27 19.65 -14.60
CA ARG A 126 -13.36 18.18 -14.47
C ARG A 126 -12.86 17.65 -13.14
N SER A 127 -12.27 18.50 -12.30
CA SER A 127 -12.02 18.16 -10.89
C SER A 127 -11.95 19.41 -10.03
N LYS A 128 -12.15 19.21 -8.73
CA LYS A 128 -11.92 20.22 -7.68
C LYS A 128 -10.54 20.89 -7.77
N ASN A 129 -9.48 20.17 -8.17
CA ASN A 129 -8.14 20.76 -8.29
C ASN A 129 -7.98 21.63 -9.56
N GLU A 130 -8.74 21.36 -10.63
CA GLU A 130 -8.78 22.28 -11.78
C GLU A 130 -9.46 23.60 -11.40
N PHE A 131 -10.45 23.55 -10.50
CA PHE A 131 -11.20 24.72 -10.05
C PHE A 131 -10.54 25.48 -8.89
N LYS A 132 -9.81 24.83 -7.98
CA LYS A 132 -9.21 25.47 -6.77
C LYS A 132 -8.48 26.80 -7.06
N PRO A 133 -7.53 26.92 -8.01
CA PRO A 133 -6.88 28.21 -8.29
C PRO A 133 -7.84 29.27 -8.85
N HIS A 134 -8.88 28.84 -9.59
CA HIS A 134 -9.93 29.71 -10.10
C HIS A 134 -10.83 30.21 -8.97
N ALA A 135 -11.19 29.34 -8.03
CA ALA A 135 -11.88 29.69 -6.80
C ALA A 135 -11.07 30.69 -5.96
N LYS A 136 -9.75 30.50 -5.80
CA LYS A 136 -8.88 31.46 -5.11
C LYS A 136 -8.95 32.83 -5.78
N TRP A 137 -8.77 32.88 -7.10
CA TRP A 137 -8.88 34.12 -7.88
C TRP A 137 -10.24 34.80 -7.69
N LEU A 138 -11.36 34.06 -7.77
CA LEU A 138 -12.70 34.60 -7.46
C LEU A 138 -12.77 35.17 -6.03
N MET A 139 -12.23 34.50 -5.02
CA MET A 139 -12.25 35.00 -3.64
C MET A 139 -11.35 36.23 -3.45
N THR A 140 -10.14 36.27 -4.04
CA THR A 140 -9.10 37.24 -3.66
C THR A 140 -8.89 38.40 -4.63
N ASP A 141 -9.21 38.27 -5.92
CA ASP A 141 -8.97 39.33 -6.91
C ASP A 141 -10.20 40.25 -7.08
N PRO A 142 -10.15 41.53 -6.66
CA PRO A 142 -11.27 42.46 -6.81
C PRO A 142 -11.46 42.97 -8.25
N THR A 143 -10.48 42.77 -9.13
CA THR A 143 -10.50 43.26 -10.52
C THR A 143 -11.03 42.24 -11.52
N LEU A 144 -11.16 40.97 -11.12
CA LEU A 144 -11.43 39.83 -12.02
C LEU A 144 -10.54 39.84 -13.27
N ASN A 145 -9.26 40.19 -13.10
CA ASN A 145 -8.28 40.11 -14.18
C ASN A 145 -7.77 38.66 -14.31
N THR A 146 -8.14 37.99 -15.40
CA THR A 146 -7.80 36.57 -15.64
C THR A 146 -6.29 36.28 -15.65
N ARG A 147 -5.43 37.29 -15.86
CA ARG A 147 -3.96 37.15 -15.76
C ARG A 147 -3.48 36.83 -14.35
N ASN A 148 -4.26 37.16 -13.33
CA ASN A 148 -3.95 36.85 -11.93
C ASN A 148 -4.49 35.47 -11.50
N CYS A 149 -5.22 34.77 -12.37
CA CYS A 149 -5.76 33.45 -12.09
C CYS A 149 -4.75 32.36 -12.44
N GLY A 150 -4.35 31.56 -11.45
CA GLY A 150 -3.43 30.44 -11.61
C GLY A 150 -4.04 29.15 -12.16
N CYS A 151 -5.30 29.17 -12.64
CA CYS A 151 -5.94 27.96 -13.15
C CYS A 151 -5.52 27.66 -14.59
N LYS A 152 -5.45 26.36 -14.95
CA LYS A 152 -4.94 25.92 -16.26
C LYS A 152 -5.65 26.52 -17.48
N TYR A 153 -6.90 26.96 -17.30
CA TYR A 153 -7.70 27.57 -18.35
C TYR A 153 -7.37 29.06 -18.55
N CYS A 154 -7.15 29.80 -17.46
CA CYS A 154 -6.75 31.21 -17.53
C CYS A 154 -5.29 31.36 -17.98
N THR A 155 -4.39 30.51 -17.47
CA THR A 155 -2.98 30.48 -17.88
C THR A 155 -2.76 29.83 -19.26
N LYS A 156 -3.77 29.13 -19.78
CA LYS A 156 -3.70 28.26 -20.98
C LYS A 156 -2.70 27.11 -20.86
N THR A 157 -2.26 26.77 -19.65
CA THR A 157 -1.41 25.62 -19.37
C THR A 157 -2.14 24.32 -19.75
N LYS A 158 -1.56 23.49 -20.62
CA LYS A 158 -2.19 22.21 -21.03
C LYS A 158 -2.18 21.17 -19.89
N SER A 159 -1.19 21.27 -19.01
CA SER A 159 -0.94 20.34 -17.91
C SER A 159 -1.61 20.77 -16.61
N GLN A 160 -2.56 19.98 -16.09
CA GLN A 160 -3.07 20.21 -14.72
C GLN A 160 -2.02 19.87 -13.66
N VAL A 161 -1.08 18.98 -14.00
CA VAL A 161 0.05 18.56 -13.16
C VAL A 161 0.96 19.76 -12.85
N GLU A 162 1.32 20.52 -13.88
CA GLU A 162 2.13 21.74 -13.80
C GLU A 162 1.42 22.81 -12.95
N VAL A 163 0.11 22.99 -13.14
CA VAL A 163 -0.69 23.89 -12.30
C VAL A 163 -0.76 23.42 -10.85
N ASN A 164 -0.85 22.11 -10.59
CA ASN A 164 -0.80 21.58 -9.21
C ASN A 164 0.55 21.87 -8.55
N GLN A 165 1.67 21.75 -9.29
CA GLN A 165 3.00 22.12 -8.83
C GLN A 165 3.10 23.63 -8.53
N THR A 166 2.74 24.49 -9.49
CA THR A 166 2.86 25.96 -9.34
C THR A 166 1.93 26.53 -8.27
N GLN A 167 0.74 25.96 -8.08
CA GLN A 167 -0.28 26.46 -7.15
C GLN A 167 -0.32 25.68 -5.82
N GLY A 168 0.67 24.81 -5.54
CA GLY A 168 0.76 24.05 -4.30
C GLY A 168 -0.40 23.07 -4.04
N LEU A 169 -1.15 22.69 -5.07
CA LEU A 169 -2.31 21.81 -4.94
C LEU A 169 -1.87 20.36 -4.77
N ARG A 170 -2.36 19.69 -3.73
CA ARG A 170 -2.12 18.24 -3.56
C ARG A 170 -2.93 17.44 -4.59
N GLY A 171 -2.23 16.84 -5.54
CA GLY A 171 -2.74 15.89 -6.54
C GLY A 171 -1.75 15.71 -7.69
N LEU A 172 -1.57 14.45 -8.14
CA LEU A 172 -0.70 13.98 -9.23
C LEU A 172 0.34 14.99 -9.76
N GLN A 173 1.59 14.80 -9.34
CA GLN A 173 2.77 15.44 -9.93
C GLN A 173 3.54 14.41 -10.76
N ARG A 174 3.94 14.76 -11.99
CA ARG A 174 4.81 13.96 -12.88
C ARG A 174 6.06 14.80 -13.24
N PRO A 175 7.24 14.18 -13.38
CA PRO A 175 8.39 14.78 -14.07
C PRO A 175 8.19 14.87 -15.61
N PRO A 176 9.09 15.55 -16.35
CA PRO A 176 8.97 15.74 -17.79
C PRO A 176 9.32 14.46 -18.59
N GLU A 177 8.48 14.11 -19.57
CA GLU A 177 8.79 13.06 -20.55
C GLU A 177 9.79 13.58 -21.60
N HIS A 178 10.87 12.82 -21.85
CA HIS A 178 11.66 12.95 -23.08
C HIS A 178 11.45 11.70 -23.93
N HIS A 179 11.04 11.88 -25.18
CA HIS A 179 10.91 10.78 -26.13
C HIS A 179 12.26 10.10 -26.36
N LEU A 180 12.29 8.77 -26.39
CA LEU A 180 12.93 8.03 -27.48
C LEU A 180 12.49 6.55 -27.56
N ARG A 181 12.19 6.19 -28.80
CA ARG A 181 11.92 4.88 -29.42
C ARG A 181 12.74 3.71 -28.84
N GLY A 182 12.10 2.55 -28.66
CA GLY A 182 12.72 1.40 -27.99
C GLY A 182 13.63 0.51 -28.85
N THR A 183 14.25 -0.45 -28.16
CA THR A 183 14.89 -1.67 -28.67
C THR A 183 14.67 -2.78 -27.63
N ASN A 184 14.37 -4.01 -28.06
CA ASN A 184 14.16 -5.15 -27.18
C ASN A 184 15.46 -5.54 -26.43
N PRO A 185 15.40 -5.98 -25.17
CA PRO A 185 16.52 -6.63 -24.52
C PRO A 185 16.61 -8.11 -24.92
N THR A 186 17.81 -8.58 -25.25
CA THR A 186 18.15 -10.01 -25.34
C THR A 186 18.31 -10.62 -23.94
N PRO A 187 18.03 -11.93 -23.75
CA PRO A 187 18.15 -12.57 -22.45
C PRO A 187 19.61 -12.93 -22.14
N GLY A 188 20.08 -12.57 -20.94
CA GLY A 188 21.36 -13.05 -20.40
C GLY A 188 22.28 -12.00 -19.77
N GLU A 189 21.84 -11.34 -18.68
CA GLU A 189 22.77 -10.69 -17.76
C GLU A 189 22.46 -11.10 -16.31
N HIS A 190 23.49 -11.57 -15.60
CA HIS A 190 23.39 -12.02 -14.21
C HIS A 190 23.23 -10.82 -13.26
N MET A 191 22.35 -10.96 -12.25
CA MET A 191 22.21 -9.96 -11.18
C MET A 191 23.54 -9.76 -10.43
N THR A 192 24.23 -8.65 -10.71
CA THR A 192 25.52 -8.32 -10.06
C THR A 192 25.62 -6.85 -9.60
N HIS A 193 24.57 -6.04 -9.78
CA HIS A 193 24.59 -4.59 -9.48
C HIS A 193 24.03 -4.20 -8.12
N ALA A 194 24.57 -4.77 -7.05
CA ALA A 194 24.54 -4.11 -5.74
C ALA A 194 25.60 -2.99 -5.71
N ARG A 195 25.26 -1.78 -6.19
CA ARG A 195 26.10 -0.58 -6.00
C ARG A 195 26.21 -0.28 -4.50
N ARG A 196 27.43 -0.28 -3.96
CA ARG A 196 27.73 -0.03 -2.53
C ARG A 196 28.39 1.33 -2.36
N ARG A 197 28.01 2.05 -1.30
CA ARG A 197 28.70 3.27 -0.87
C ARG A 197 28.86 3.26 0.65
N VAL A 198 29.98 2.74 1.13
CA VAL A 198 30.39 2.89 2.52
C VAL A 198 31.11 4.23 2.66
N VAL A 199 30.52 5.15 3.41
CA VAL A 199 31.16 6.44 3.72
C VAL A 199 32.06 6.25 4.94
N ARG A 200 33.39 6.22 4.75
CA ARG A 200 34.33 6.26 5.88
C ARG A 200 35.57 7.11 5.63
N GLU A 201 35.90 7.84 6.70
CA GLU A 201 37.13 8.53 7.07
C GLU A 201 37.47 9.93 6.49
N GLN A 202 37.77 10.83 7.45
CA GLN A 202 38.01 12.26 7.29
C GLN A 202 39.51 12.51 7.12
N GLN A 203 39.94 13.24 6.08
CA GLN A 203 41.25 13.92 6.10
C GLN A 203 41.21 15.35 5.51
N GLN A 204 41.35 16.30 6.42
CA GLN A 204 42.05 17.60 6.30
C GLN A 204 41.72 18.58 5.15
N ALA A 205 40.80 19.49 5.47
CA ALA A 205 41.01 20.95 5.46
C ALA A 205 41.68 21.65 4.25
N LYS A 206 40.90 22.48 3.56
CA LYS A 206 41.31 23.83 3.12
C LYS A 206 40.16 24.82 3.30
N GLN A 207 40.50 26.05 3.68
CA GLN A 207 39.57 27.08 4.12
C GLN A 207 38.85 27.77 2.96
N ASP A 208 37.59 28.18 3.14
CA ASP A 208 37.14 29.47 2.61
C ASP A 208 35.92 30.08 3.35
N LYS A 209 35.63 31.35 3.05
CA LYS A 209 34.89 32.32 3.90
C LYS A 209 33.36 32.16 3.98
N PRO A 210 32.71 32.68 5.05
CA PRO A 210 31.29 32.46 5.34
C PRO A 210 30.33 33.33 4.51
N LYS A 211 29.11 32.83 4.28
CA LYS A 211 28.01 33.60 3.68
C LYS A 211 26.63 33.21 4.25
N ALA A 212 25.90 34.22 4.71
CA ALA A 212 24.44 34.34 4.94
C ALA A 212 23.66 33.19 5.62
N THR A 213 22.91 33.57 6.66
CA THR A 213 22.00 32.74 7.47
C THR A 213 20.86 32.09 6.67
N SER A 214 20.60 30.80 6.95
CA SER A 214 19.49 30.02 6.42
C SER A 214 18.17 30.29 7.17
N LYS A 215 17.04 29.94 6.53
CA LYS A 215 15.69 29.99 7.12
C LYS A 215 15.41 28.77 8.00
N PRO A 216 14.42 28.82 8.92
CA PRO A 216 14.11 27.71 9.81
C PRO A 216 13.70 26.44 9.05
N GLU A 217 14.30 25.33 9.46
CA GLU A 217 14.06 23.98 8.95
C GLU A 217 12.63 23.51 9.31
N GLN A 218 11.90 22.97 8.33
CA GLN A 218 10.55 22.46 8.57
C GLN A 218 10.62 21.10 9.26
N THR A 219 10.13 21.02 10.51
CA THR A 219 10.09 19.78 11.28
C THR A 219 9.25 18.71 10.56
N LEU A 220 9.92 17.71 10.00
CA LEU A 220 9.30 16.61 9.27
C LEU A 220 8.44 15.77 10.21
N THR A 221 7.13 15.79 10.00
CA THR A 221 6.17 15.05 10.83
C THR A 221 5.87 13.68 10.19
N ALA A 222 6.03 12.61 10.96
CA ALA A 222 5.68 11.25 10.52
C ALA A 222 4.18 11.13 10.22
N LEU A 223 3.84 10.40 9.14
CA LEU A 223 2.44 10.27 8.73
C LEU A 223 1.59 9.43 9.71
N PRO A 224 0.33 9.82 9.99
CA PRO A 224 -0.56 9.06 10.88
C PRO A 224 -0.83 7.62 10.43
N GLU A 225 -0.80 7.35 9.12
CA GLU A 225 -0.95 6.00 8.57
C GLU A 225 0.25 5.11 8.92
N ARG A 226 1.47 5.61 8.64
CA ARG A 226 2.74 4.97 9.01
C ARG A 226 2.80 4.64 10.50
N LEU A 227 2.53 5.63 11.36
CA LEU A 227 2.53 5.43 12.81
C LEU A 227 1.48 4.39 13.25
N ARG A 228 0.32 4.35 12.58
CA ARG A 228 -0.74 3.38 12.87
C ARG A 228 -0.40 1.97 12.38
N ASP A 229 0.33 1.80 11.29
CA ASP A 229 0.85 0.50 10.85
C ASP A 229 1.87 -0.01 11.87
N LEU A 230 2.94 0.76 12.09
CA LEU A 230 4.08 0.37 12.92
C LEU A 230 3.71 0.10 14.40
N ASN A 231 2.95 0.99 15.04
CA ASN A 231 2.65 0.88 16.48
C ASN A 231 1.52 -0.12 16.82
N SER A 232 0.88 -0.74 15.84
CA SER A 232 -0.28 -1.60 16.10
C SER A 232 0.05 -3.07 16.35
N GLY A 233 1.27 -3.53 16.06
CA GLY A 233 1.63 -4.94 16.12
C GLY A 233 0.95 -5.85 15.09
N ARG A 234 0.16 -5.31 14.15
CA ARG A 234 -0.49 -6.13 13.11
C ARG A 234 0.51 -6.57 12.04
N SER A 235 0.46 -7.84 11.65
CA SER A 235 1.31 -8.37 10.58
C SER A 235 0.98 -7.74 9.21
N PHE A 236 -0.30 -7.46 8.94
CA PHE A 236 -0.78 -7.10 7.61
C PHE A 236 -1.40 -5.71 7.51
N ARG A 237 -1.27 -5.06 6.35
CA ARG A 237 -1.62 -3.66 6.11
C ARG A 237 -2.66 -3.53 4.99
N THR A 238 -3.39 -2.42 5.00
CA THR A 238 -4.43 -2.17 3.98
C THR A 238 -3.82 -2.11 2.58
N TYR A 239 -4.45 -2.81 1.64
CA TYR A 239 -4.05 -3.03 0.25
C TYR A 239 -2.80 -3.89 0.00
N GLU A 240 -2.28 -4.58 1.01
CA GLU A 240 -1.37 -5.71 0.81
C GLU A 240 -2.10 -6.88 0.12
N LEU A 241 -1.35 -7.67 -0.67
CA LEU A 241 -1.82 -8.96 -1.16
C LEU A 241 -1.38 -10.06 -0.19
N VAL A 242 -2.31 -10.97 0.08
CA VAL A 242 -2.15 -12.07 1.03
C VAL A 242 -2.76 -13.35 0.48
N TRP A 243 -2.24 -14.48 0.94
CA TRP A 243 -2.87 -15.78 0.78
C TRP A 243 -3.85 -16.01 1.94
N VAL A 244 -5.04 -16.52 1.62
CA VAL A 244 -6.06 -16.93 2.60
C VAL A 244 -6.14 -18.45 2.61
N ALA A 245 -5.87 -19.08 3.76
CA ALA A 245 -5.89 -20.53 3.91
C ALA A 245 -7.31 -21.10 3.82
N LEU A 246 -7.51 -22.11 2.97
CA LEU A 246 -8.82 -22.73 2.75
C LEU A 246 -9.12 -23.80 3.80
N ALA A 247 -10.38 -23.88 4.25
CA ALA A 247 -10.79 -24.83 5.29
C ALA A 247 -10.66 -26.29 4.82
N GLY A 248 -10.85 -26.54 3.52
CA GLY A 248 -10.41 -27.75 2.83
C GLY A 248 -9.69 -27.35 1.54
N PRO A 249 -8.54 -27.95 1.20
CA PRO A 249 -7.93 -27.75 -0.12
C PRO A 249 -8.89 -28.19 -1.23
N ILE A 250 -8.99 -27.41 -2.29
CA ILE A 250 -9.83 -27.69 -3.47
C ILE A 250 -9.01 -28.54 -4.44
N PRO A 251 -9.28 -29.85 -4.62
CA PRO A 251 -8.53 -30.67 -5.57
C PRO A 251 -8.67 -30.16 -7.02
N VAL A 252 -7.59 -30.25 -7.78
CA VAL A 252 -7.53 -29.84 -9.19
C VAL A 252 -7.13 -31.03 -10.05
N THR A 253 -6.11 -31.77 -9.62
CA THR A 253 -5.70 -33.05 -10.21
C THR A 253 -5.51 -34.08 -9.07
N ALA A 254 -4.98 -35.26 -9.38
CA ALA A 254 -4.62 -36.23 -8.34
C ALA A 254 -3.55 -35.69 -7.35
N ASP A 255 -2.63 -34.86 -7.85
CA ASP A 255 -1.44 -34.39 -7.13
C ASP A 255 -1.45 -32.87 -6.85
N ALA A 256 -2.42 -32.13 -7.40
CA ALA A 256 -2.57 -30.68 -7.23
C ALA A 256 -3.89 -30.32 -6.53
N ALA A 257 -3.81 -29.43 -5.54
CA ALA A 257 -4.98 -28.84 -4.87
C ALA A 257 -4.69 -27.39 -4.50
N ILE A 258 -5.70 -26.51 -4.61
CA ILE A 258 -5.61 -25.12 -4.15
C ILE A 258 -5.74 -25.14 -2.62
N GLU A 259 -4.64 -24.88 -1.91
CA GLU A 259 -4.59 -24.81 -0.44
C GLU A 259 -4.84 -23.39 0.09
N PHE A 260 -4.54 -22.37 -0.73
CA PHE A 260 -4.71 -20.95 -0.42
C PHE A 260 -5.29 -20.20 -1.61
N TRP A 261 -6.12 -19.19 -1.35
CA TRP A 261 -6.63 -18.26 -2.37
C TRP A 261 -6.06 -16.86 -2.18
N PRO A 262 -5.59 -16.17 -3.23
CA PRO A 262 -5.00 -14.85 -3.08
C PRO A 262 -6.09 -13.77 -2.93
N ALA A 263 -5.86 -12.81 -2.03
CA ALA A 263 -6.79 -11.75 -1.69
C ALA A 263 -6.07 -10.42 -1.45
N VAL A 264 -6.82 -9.31 -1.49
CA VAL A 264 -6.36 -7.99 -1.04
C VAL A 264 -7.04 -7.62 0.27
N ILE A 265 -6.28 -7.04 1.20
CA ILE A 265 -6.81 -6.48 2.45
C ILE A 265 -7.47 -5.13 2.16
N LEU A 266 -8.72 -4.95 2.59
CA LEU A 266 -9.46 -3.69 2.45
C LEU A 266 -9.54 -2.90 3.76
N ALA A 267 -9.67 -3.59 4.89
CA ALA A 267 -9.71 -3.01 6.22
C ALA A 267 -9.31 -4.04 7.28
N TYR A 268 -9.12 -3.60 8.52
CA TYR A 268 -8.90 -4.46 9.67
C TYR A 268 -9.71 -3.95 10.86
N SER A 269 -9.98 -4.82 11.82
CA SER A 269 -10.57 -4.49 13.11
C SER A 269 -9.96 -5.35 14.22
N THR A 270 -9.90 -4.82 15.43
CA THR A 270 -9.42 -5.55 16.61
C THR A 270 -10.61 -6.04 17.42
N LYS A 271 -10.62 -7.34 17.73
CA LYS A 271 -11.51 -7.95 18.71
C LYS A 271 -10.73 -8.18 19.99
N ASN A 272 -11.21 -7.62 21.10
CA ASN A 272 -10.61 -7.83 22.41
C ASN A 272 -11.38 -8.97 23.08
N GLU A 273 -10.70 -10.09 23.33
CA GLU A 273 -11.30 -11.26 23.98
C GLU A 273 -10.71 -11.45 25.38
N PRO A 274 -11.54 -11.51 26.44
CA PRO A 274 -11.05 -11.80 27.78
C PRO A 274 -10.74 -13.29 27.87
N THR A 275 -9.47 -13.65 28.00
CA THR A 275 -8.98 -15.01 28.19
C THR A 275 -8.75 -15.24 29.69
N PRO A 276 -9.59 -16.05 30.38
CA PRO A 276 -9.36 -16.37 31.78
C PRO A 276 -8.07 -17.19 31.94
N HIS A 277 -7.28 -16.92 32.97
CA HIS A 277 -6.05 -17.68 33.24
C HIS A 277 -6.35 -19.17 33.50
N LYS A 278 -7.53 -19.47 34.08
CA LYS A 278 -8.10 -20.83 34.19
C LYS A 278 -9.64 -20.77 34.05
N PRO A 279 -10.28 -21.87 33.62
CA PRO A 279 -11.74 -21.95 33.57
C PRO A 279 -12.39 -21.66 34.94
N GLY A 280 -13.20 -20.58 35.00
CA GLY A 280 -13.92 -20.17 36.21
C GLY A 280 -13.23 -19.12 37.09
N GLU A 281 -12.02 -18.68 36.76
CA GLU A 281 -11.38 -17.53 37.45
C GLU A 281 -11.93 -16.19 36.93
N THR A 282 -12.00 -15.19 37.81
CA THR A 282 -12.39 -13.80 37.45
C THR A 282 -11.22 -12.95 36.95
N ASP A 283 -10.01 -13.50 36.95
CA ASP A 283 -8.79 -12.85 36.48
C ASP A 283 -8.52 -13.27 35.02
N TYR A 284 -8.49 -12.28 34.11
CA TYR A 284 -8.42 -12.50 32.67
C TYR A 284 -7.39 -11.57 32.03
N GLU A 285 -6.63 -12.12 31.09
CA GLU A 285 -5.83 -11.33 30.16
C GLU A 285 -6.71 -10.93 28.96
N VAL A 286 -6.65 -9.68 28.52
CA VAL A 286 -7.39 -9.26 27.32
C VAL A 286 -6.49 -9.44 26.10
N VAL A 287 -6.73 -10.52 25.35
CA VAL A 287 -5.98 -10.80 24.13
C VAL A 287 -6.65 -10.08 22.95
N ALA A 288 -5.88 -9.24 22.28
CA ALA A 288 -6.33 -8.46 21.13
C ALA A 288 -6.10 -9.25 19.83
N HIS A 289 -7.17 -9.80 19.27
CA HIS A 289 -7.16 -10.53 18.01
C HIS A 289 -7.45 -9.61 16.82
N PHE A 290 -6.59 -9.61 15.82
CA PHE A 290 -6.83 -8.88 14.57
C PHE A 290 -7.68 -9.72 13.61
N THR A 291 -8.73 -9.09 13.08
CA THR A 291 -9.53 -9.62 11.97
C THR A 291 -9.43 -8.69 10.79
N PHE A 292 -9.33 -9.25 9.59
CA PHE A 292 -9.07 -8.54 8.35
C PHE A 292 -10.23 -8.74 7.39
N ASN A 293 -10.76 -7.63 6.90
CA ASN A 293 -11.70 -7.66 5.81
C ASN A 293 -10.91 -7.75 4.49
N VAL A 294 -11.08 -8.86 3.80
CA VAL A 294 -10.35 -9.23 2.58
C VAL A 294 -11.32 -9.39 1.42
N ARG A 295 -10.84 -9.06 0.21
CA ARG A 295 -11.53 -9.35 -1.04
C ARG A 295 -10.67 -10.30 -1.87
N PHE A 296 -11.21 -11.45 -2.21
CA PHE A 296 -10.52 -12.45 -3.02
C PHE A 296 -10.25 -11.92 -4.43
N LEU A 297 -9.13 -12.33 -5.03
CA LEU A 297 -8.84 -12.04 -6.43
C LEU A 297 -9.52 -13.08 -7.33
N GLY A 298 -9.78 -12.72 -8.58
CA GLY A 298 -10.47 -13.59 -9.55
C GLY A 298 -12.00 -13.70 -9.36
N VAL A 299 -12.51 -13.51 -8.14
CA VAL A 299 -13.94 -13.61 -7.79
C VAL A 299 -14.46 -12.32 -7.15
N ASN A 300 -15.77 -12.20 -6.96
CA ASN A 300 -16.43 -11.00 -6.43
C ASN A 300 -16.86 -11.14 -4.96
N HIS A 301 -16.05 -11.81 -4.14
CA HIS A 301 -16.36 -12.06 -2.73
C HIS A 301 -15.47 -11.28 -1.78
N GLN A 302 -16.08 -10.79 -0.70
CA GLN A 302 -15.42 -10.03 0.37
C GLN A 302 -15.90 -10.55 1.73
N VAL A 303 -14.97 -10.98 2.56
CA VAL A 303 -15.24 -11.61 3.87
C VAL A 303 -14.31 -11.06 4.94
N THR A 304 -14.63 -11.28 6.21
CA THR A 304 -13.76 -10.93 7.33
C THR A 304 -13.19 -12.19 7.95
N VAL A 305 -11.87 -12.37 7.89
CA VAL A 305 -11.14 -13.54 8.40
C VAL A 305 -10.21 -13.16 9.55
N ALA A 306 -9.81 -14.14 10.37
CA ALA A 306 -8.82 -13.95 11.42
C ALA A 306 -7.38 -13.96 10.86
N ALA A 307 -6.44 -13.38 11.62
CA ALA A 307 -5.03 -13.22 11.22
C ALA A 307 -4.31 -14.54 10.92
N ASP A 308 -4.68 -15.63 11.61
CA ASP A 308 -4.14 -16.98 11.50
C ASP A 308 -4.52 -17.72 10.20
N ARG A 309 -5.54 -17.22 9.49
CA ARG A 309 -5.89 -17.66 8.13
C ARG A 309 -5.11 -16.92 7.04
N LEU A 310 -4.35 -15.87 7.39
CA LEU A 310 -3.62 -15.04 6.44
C LEU A 310 -2.13 -15.34 6.43
N LEU A 311 -1.54 -15.29 5.24
CA LEU A 311 -0.11 -15.44 5.01
C LEU A 311 0.37 -14.36 4.02
N PRO A 312 1.56 -13.75 4.19
CA PRO A 312 2.09 -12.80 3.21
C PRO A 312 2.23 -13.45 1.85
N GLN A 313 2.15 -12.68 0.75
CA GLN A 313 2.27 -13.26 -0.60
C GLN A 313 3.57 -14.07 -0.79
N LEU A 314 4.66 -13.67 -0.13
CA LEU A 314 5.95 -14.37 -0.14
C LEU A 314 5.97 -15.67 0.69
N GLY A 315 4.93 -16.00 1.45
CA GLY A 315 4.90 -17.18 2.34
C GLY A 315 4.45 -18.47 1.67
N TYR A 316 3.82 -18.40 0.49
CA TYR A 316 3.32 -19.57 -0.23
C TYR A 316 3.57 -19.42 -1.73
N ILE A 317 4.03 -20.52 -2.33
CA ILE A 317 4.21 -20.70 -3.77
C ILE A 317 3.34 -21.93 -4.12
N PRO A 318 2.41 -21.83 -5.07
CA PRO A 318 1.65 -22.98 -5.56
C PRO A 318 2.60 -24.09 -6.06
N SER A 319 2.25 -25.36 -5.85
CA SER A 319 3.07 -26.47 -6.34
C SER A 319 3.19 -26.45 -7.87
N GLN A 320 4.27 -27.00 -8.42
CA GLN A 320 4.48 -27.04 -9.87
C GLN A 320 3.29 -27.67 -10.59
N SER A 321 2.77 -28.82 -10.10
CA SER A 321 1.58 -29.48 -10.65
C SER A 321 0.31 -28.60 -10.64
N LEU A 322 0.19 -27.66 -9.70
CA LEU A 322 -0.91 -26.69 -9.68
C LEU A 322 -0.67 -25.53 -10.65
N LEU A 323 0.58 -25.07 -10.79
CA LEU A 323 0.96 -24.07 -11.80
C LEU A 323 0.79 -24.62 -13.23
N ASP A 324 1.11 -25.90 -13.45
CA ASP A 324 0.89 -26.59 -14.73
C ASP A 324 -0.60 -26.70 -15.03
N ALA A 325 -1.43 -27.11 -14.06
CA ALA A 325 -2.89 -27.13 -14.21
C ALA A 325 -3.48 -25.72 -14.49
N VAL A 326 -2.91 -24.67 -13.90
CA VAL A 326 -3.28 -23.26 -14.20
C VAL A 326 -2.81 -22.85 -15.60
N ARG A 327 -1.63 -23.29 -16.04
CA ARG A 327 -1.13 -23.09 -17.41
C ARG A 327 -2.03 -23.80 -18.41
N GLU A 328 -2.49 -25.01 -18.14
CA GLU A 328 -3.31 -25.82 -19.05
C GLU A 328 -4.82 -25.58 -18.91
N CYS A 329 -5.24 -24.76 -17.93
CA CYS A 329 -6.65 -24.51 -17.62
C CYS A 329 -7.45 -24.09 -18.87
N GLN A 330 -8.50 -24.85 -19.15
CA GLN A 330 -9.60 -24.47 -20.03
C GLN A 330 -10.87 -24.24 -19.19
N PRO A 331 -11.68 -23.22 -19.50
CA PRO A 331 -12.89 -22.93 -18.75
C PRO A 331 -13.98 -23.96 -19.07
N ASN A 332 -14.65 -24.47 -18.04
CA ASN A 332 -15.77 -25.40 -18.18
C ASN A 332 -17.04 -24.77 -18.82
N ARG A 333 -17.06 -23.45 -19.04
CA ARG A 333 -18.16 -22.69 -19.63
C ARG A 333 -17.61 -21.57 -20.54
N PRO A 334 -18.37 -21.10 -21.55
CA PRO A 334 -17.94 -19.97 -22.38
C PRO A 334 -17.67 -18.70 -21.55
N VAL A 335 -16.49 -18.11 -21.70
CA VAL A 335 -16.09 -16.93 -20.93
C VAL A 335 -16.57 -15.64 -21.60
N ASN A 336 -17.34 -14.84 -20.87
CA ASN A 336 -17.73 -13.50 -21.30
C ASN A 336 -16.72 -12.43 -20.84
N PRO A 337 -16.67 -11.23 -21.44
CA PRO A 337 -15.68 -10.20 -21.12
C PRO A 337 -15.66 -9.70 -19.65
N GLU A 338 -16.77 -9.85 -18.93
CA GLU A 338 -16.87 -9.48 -17.51
C GLU A 338 -16.55 -10.66 -16.56
N PHE A 339 -16.33 -11.86 -17.09
CA PHE A 339 -16.08 -13.10 -16.36
C PHE A 339 -17.22 -13.45 -15.37
N SER A 340 -18.44 -12.94 -15.59
CA SER A 340 -19.51 -13.00 -14.59
C SER A 340 -19.76 -14.40 -14.04
N ASP A 341 -19.71 -15.40 -14.91
CA ASP A 341 -20.03 -16.80 -14.60
C ASP A 341 -19.01 -17.44 -13.64
N TYR A 342 -17.79 -16.89 -13.58
CA TYR A 342 -16.73 -17.28 -12.65
C TYR A 342 -16.67 -16.39 -11.40
N THR A 343 -17.15 -15.15 -11.48
CA THR A 343 -17.08 -14.21 -10.35
C THR A 343 -17.90 -14.63 -9.12
N TYR A 344 -18.83 -15.59 -9.26
CA TYR A 344 -19.64 -16.13 -8.16
C TYR A 344 -18.98 -17.27 -7.39
N PHE A 345 -17.88 -17.88 -7.87
CA PHE A 345 -17.22 -18.97 -7.16
C PHE A 345 -16.73 -18.52 -5.78
N ASN A 346 -17.19 -19.18 -4.70
CA ASN A 346 -16.74 -18.88 -3.34
C ASN A 346 -15.60 -19.83 -2.90
N PRO A 347 -14.38 -19.34 -2.65
CA PRO A 347 -13.28 -20.17 -2.17
C PRO A 347 -13.43 -20.61 -0.71
N LEU A 348 -14.33 -20.00 0.07
CA LEU A 348 -14.64 -20.40 1.46
C LEU A 348 -16.13 -20.75 1.61
N PRO A 349 -16.57 -21.95 1.20
CA PRO A 349 -17.98 -22.36 1.27
C PRO A 349 -18.60 -22.25 2.68
N GLU A 350 -17.79 -22.28 3.75
CA GLU A 350 -18.26 -22.03 5.12
C GLU A 350 -18.82 -20.62 5.35
N TYR A 351 -18.63 -19.68 4.40
CA TYR A 351 -19.22 -18.34 4.37
C TYR A 351 -20.43 -18.20 3.42
N ASP A 352 -20.89 -19.26 2.73
CA ASP A 352 -22.01 -19.17 1.76
C ASP A 352 -23.26 -18.51 2.36
N SER A 353 -23.63 -18.89 3.59
CA SER A 353 -24.76 -18.30 4.33
C SER A 353 -24.58 -16.83 4.68
N LEU A 354 -23.33 -16.35 4.85
CA LEU A 354 -23.01 -14.95 5.15
C LEU A 354 -22.94 -14.10 3.87
N LEU A 355 -22.74 -14.74 2.71
CA LEU A 355 -22.71 -14.14 1.38
C LEU A 355 -24.04 -14.27 0.64
N GLU A 356 -25.08 -14.79 1.31
CA GLU A 356 -26.43 -15.04 0.77
C GLU A 356 -26.45 -15.92 -0.51
N LEU A 357 -25.47 -16.82 -0.63
CA LEU A 357 -25.31 -17.67 -1.82
C LEU A 357 -26.31 -18.83 -1.82
N SER A 358 -27.01 -19.00 -2.95
CA SER A 358 -27.91 -20.14 -3.15
C SER A 358 -27.12 -21.43 -3.40
N PRO A 359 -27.53 -22.58 -2.86
CA PRO A 359 -26.91 -23.88 -3.15
C PRO A 359 -26.87 -24.15 -4.67
N GLY A 360 -25.70 -24.54 -5.18
CA GLY A 360 -25.48 -24.78 -6.61
C GLY A 360 -25.26 -23.52 -7.46
N SER A 361 -25.08 -22.34 -6.84
CA SER A 361 -24.72 -21.09 -7.54
C SER A 361 -23.33 -21.13 -8.20
N TYR A 362 -22.44 -22.01 -7.74
CA TYR A 362 -21.16 -22.33 -8.33
C TYR A 362 -20.89 -23.84 -8.19
N THR A 363 -19.99 -24.39 -8.99
CA THR A 363 -19.50 -25.77 -8.88
C THR A 363 -18.01 -25.81 -8.57
N HIS A 364 -17.51 -26.98 -8.20
CA HIS A 364 -16.09 -27.21 -7.94
C HIS A 364 -15.20 -27.03 -9.18
N GLU A 365 -15.75 -27.26 -10.38
CA GLU A 365 -15.07 -27.03 -11.66
C GLU A 365 -14.83 -25.54 -11.94
N ASP A 366 -15.67 -24.65 -11.37
CA ASP A 366 -15.53 -23.20 -11.52
C ASP A 366 -14.31 -22.65 -10.76
N ALA A 367 -13.69 -23.45 -9.88
CA ALA A 367 -12.57 -23.05 -9.06
C ALA A 367 -11.30 -22.77 -9.88
N LEU A 368 -10.88 -23.68 -10.76
CA LEU A 368 -9.61 -23.55 -11.49
C LEU A 368 -9.58 -22.34 -12.45
N PRO A 369 -10.63 -22.04 -13.25
CA PRO A 369 -10.64 -20.84 -14.09
C PRO A 369 -10.65 -19.55 -13.25
N SER A 370 -11.40 -19.52 -12.14
CA SER A 370 -11.44 -18.40 -11.20
C SER A 370 -10.07 -18.16 -10.54
N PHE A 371 -9.40 -19.23 -10.13
CA PHE A 371 -8.05 -19.21 -9.55
C PHE A 371 -6.99 -18.81 -10.58
N THR A 372 -7.14 -19.22 -11.85
CA THR A 372 -6.26 -18.82 -12.95
C THR A 372 -6.30 -17.30 -13.18
N LEU A 373 -7.49 -16.69 -13.16
CA LEU A 373 -7.61 -15.22 -13.15
C LEU A 373 -6.98 -14.60 -11.90
N ALA A 374 -7.19 -15.21 -10.73
CA ALA A 374 -6.63 -14.73 -9.46
C ALA A 374 -5.09 -14.70 -9.49
N LEU A 375 -4.44 -15.76 -9.98
CA LEU A 375 -2.98 -15.84 -10.14
C LEU A 375 -2.45 -14.89 -11.22
N HIS A 376 -3.17 -14.68 -12.31
CA HIS A 376 -2.75 -13.70 -13.33
C HIS A 376 -2.73 -12.27 -12.75
N ILE A 377 -3.68 -11.92 -11.88
CA ILE A 377 -3.69 -10.64 -11.17
C ILE A 377 -2.48 -10.53 -10.23
N VAL A 378 -2.16 -11.59 -9.48
CA VAL A 378 -0.95 -11.68 -8.65
C VAL A 378 0.31 -11.49 -9.50
N ALA A 379 0.43 -12.18 -10.63
CA ALA A 379 1.59 -12.07 -11.52
C ALA A 379 1.80 -10.64 -12.06
N CYS A 380 0.73 -9.91 -12.35
CA CYS A 380 0.82 -8.49 -12.75
C CYS A 380 1.29 -7.54 -11.62
N LEU A 381 1.10 -7.92 -10.36
CA LEU A 381 1.31 -7.05 -9.18
C LEU A 381 2.55 -7.40 -8.36
N THR A 382 3.10 -8.60 -8.57
CA THR A 382 4.22 -9.14 -7.81
C THR A 382 5.59 -8.60 -8.20
N PRO A 383 5.94 -8.39 -9.50
CA PRO A 383 7.29 -7.98 -9.90
C PRO A 383 7.51 -6.45 -9.92
N VAL A 384 6.60 -5.65 -9.34
CA VAL A 384 6.58 -4.19 -9.49
C VAL A 384 6.60 -3.44 -8.16
N TRP A 385 7.36 -2.36 -8.06
CA TRP A 385 7.47 -1.55 -6.85
C TRP A 385 7.20 -0.07 -7.14
N CYS A 386 6.73 0.69 -6.16
CA CYS A 386 6.65 2.15 -6.27
C CYS A 386 6.84 2.88 -4.94
N THR A 387 7.53 4.01 -4.96
CA THR A 387 7.64 4.89 -3.79
C THR A 387 6.36 5.66 -3.52
N THR A 388 6.24 6.11 -2.27
CA THR A 388 5.06 6.82 -1.78
C THR A 388 5.45 7.87 -0.76
N ASN A 389 4.55 8.82 -0.50
CA ASN A 389 4.69 9.74 0.63
C ASN A 389 6.04 10.49 0.64
N SER A 390 6.36 11.13 -0.49
CA SER A 390 7.54 12.01 -0.58
C SER A 390 7.44 13.20 0.38
N TYR A 391 8.56 13.59 0.98
CA TYR A 391 8.59 14.57 2.08
C TYR A 391 9.72 15.60 2.02
N SER A 392 10.63 15.53 1.05
CA SER A 392 11.75 16.47 0.88
C SER A 392 11.84 16.95 -0.57
N SER A 393 12.50 18.09 -0.78
CA SER A 393 12.92 18.55 -2.11
C SER A 393 14.01 17.66 -2.73
N GLU A 394 14.71 16.84 -1.91
CA GLU A 394 15.77 15.91 -2.33
C GLU A 394 15.26 14.47 -2.45
N GLU A 395 14.06 14.29 -3.04
CA GLU A 395 13.58 12.98 -3.52
C GLU A 395 13.53 11.84 -2.48
N LEU A 396 13.20 12.18 -1.23
CA LEU A 396 13.03 11.24 -0.10
C LEU A 396 11.58 10.80 0.10
N PHE A 397 11.38 9.57 0.58
CA PHE A 397 10.08 8.89 0.71
C PHE A 397 9.87 8.23 2.08
N GLN A 398 8.68 8.38 2.70
CA GLN A 398 8.39 7.72 3.99
C GLN A 398 8.08 6.22 3.86
N GLY A 399 7.85 5.72 2.64
CA GLY A 399 7.55 4.31 2.39
C GLY A 399 7.42 3.97 0.92
N LEU A 400 7.26 2.69 0.62
CA LEU A 400 7.12 2.13 -0.72
C LEU A 400 6.13 0.95 -0.75
N TRP A 401 5.68 0.59 -1.94
CA TRP A 401 5.04 -0.70 -2.23
C TRP A 401 6.10 -1.61 -2.83
N TRP A 402 6.30 -2.79 -2.25
CA TRP A 402 7.22 -3.82 -2.73
C TRP A 402 6.40 -5.00 -3.25
N GLY A 403 5.92 -4.91 -4.49
CA GLY A 403 5.05 -5.92 -5.09
C GLY A 403 3.75 -6.06 -4.32
N SER A 404 3.68 -7.08 -3.48
CA SER A 404 2.53 -7.39 -2.64
C SER A 404 2.50 -6.65 -1.29
N GLU A 405 3.66 -6.17 -0.82
CA GLU A 405 3.86 -5.69 0.55
C GLU A 405 3.90 -4.16 0.64
N ARG A 406 3.44 -3.62 1.77
CA ARG A 406 3.54 -2.20 2.11
C ARG A 406 4.72 -2.01 3.05
N ILE A 407 5.73 -1.22 2.67
CA ILE A 407 6.94 -0.96 3.48
C ILE A 407 7.00 0.53 3.86
N TRP A 408 7.42 0.82 5.10
CA TRP A 408 7.66 2.15 5.65
C TRP A 408 9.09 2.28 6.18
N LEU A 409 9.56 3.52 6.38
CA LEU A 409 10.70 3.76 7.28
C LEU A 409 10.38 3.18 8.67
N ASP A 410 11.41 2.75 9.40
CA ASP A 410 11.42 1.91 10.60
C ASP A 410 10.94 0.45 10.45
N ASP A 411 10.52 0.00 9.27
CA ASP A 411 10.35 -1.44 9.07
C ASP A 411 11.70 -2.17 9.12
N LEU A 412 11.64 -3.39 9.65
CA LEU A 412 12.69 -4.38 9.48
C LEU A 412 12.40 -5.19 8.21
N VAL A 413 13.27 -5.08 7.21
CA VAL A 413 13.18 -5.84 5.96
C VAL A 413 14.26 -6.93 5.92
N ARG A 414 13.94 -8.07 5.33
CA ARG A 414 14.88 -9.14 5.01
C ARG A 414 15.63 -8.75 3.72
N LEU A 415 16.92 -9.06 3.66
CA LEU A 415 17.76 -8.80 2.49
C LEU A 415 18.00 -10.05 1.65
N ARG A 416 18.02 -9.86 0.32
CA ARG A 416 18.45 -10.86 -0.66
C ARG A 416 19.94 -11.19 -0.59
N PRO A 417 20.87 -10.21 -0.56
CA PRO A 417 22.30 -10.52 -0.46
C PRO A 417 22.63 -11.18 0.88
N SER A 418 23.43 -12.25 0.81
CA SER A 418 24.06 -12.89 1.94
C SER A 418 25.21 -12.06 2.52
N ARG A 419 25.84 -12.55 3.60
CA ARG A 419 27.05 -11.94 4.14
C ARG A 419 28.21 -11.93 3.14
N GLU A 420 28.40 -13.03 2.42
CA GLU A 420 29.44 -13.18 1.39
C GLU A 420 29.19 -12.23 0.21
N ASP A 421 27.92 -12.02 -0.17
CA ASP A 421 27.60 -11.04 -1.20
C ASP A 421 27.99 -9.62 -0.77
N LEU A 422 27.74 -9.24 0.49
CA LEU A 422 28.02 -7.89 1.01
C LEU A 422 29.49 -7.61 1.33
N ASP A 423 30.27 -8.63 1.74
CA ASP A 423 31.72 -8.51 1.99
C ASP A 423 32.46 -9.80 1.60
N PRO A 424 32.75 -9.99 0.29
CA PRO A 424 33.33 -11.23 -0.22
C PRO A 424 34.72 -11.52 0.39
N GLU A 425 34.90 -12.74 0.87
CA GLU A 425 36.11 -13.21 1.57
C GLU A 425 36.58 -12.30 2.74
N ASP A 426 35.68 -11.52 3.36
CA ASP A 426 36.00 -10.49 4.39
C ASP A 426 37.06 -9.47 3.94
N LYS A 427 37.20 -9.26 2.62
CA LYS A 427 38.26 -8.43 2.01
C LYS A 427 38.16 -6.96 2.36
N MET A 428 36.98 -6.47 2.71
CA MET A 428 36.76 -5.07 3.08
C MET A 428 36.71 -4.84 4.60
N GLY A 429 36.54 -5.89 5.40
CA GLY A 429 36.42 -5.80 6.86
C GLY A 429 35.26 -4.94 7.33
N LEU A 430 34.17 -4.87 6.56
CA LEU A 430 32.97 -4.09 6.87
C LEU A 430 32.13 -4.75 7.96
N LEU A 431 32.07 -6.09 7.94
CA LEU A 431 31.18 -6.87 8.79
C LEU A 431 32.01 -7.60 9.87
N PRO A 432 31.64 -7.52 11.16
CA PRO A 432 32.30 -8.33 12.18
C PRO A 432 32.07 -9.83 11.90
N PRO A 433 32.96 -10.73 12.36
CA PRO A 433 32.83 -12.16 12.15
C PRO A 433 31.42 -12.68 12.46
N SER A 434 30.86 -13.52 11.58
CA SER A 434 29.52 -14.08 11.71
C SER A 434 29.30 -14.73 13.08
N SER A 435 28.11 -14.56 13.66
CA SER A 435 27.70 -15.43 14.77
C SER A 435 27.67 -16.90 14.31
N PRO A 436 27.81 -17.86 15.25
CA PRO A 436 27.57 -19.27 14.96
C PRO A 436 26.25 -19.50 14.21
N ASP A 437 26.36 -20.32 13.16
CA ASP A 437 25.27 -20.74 12.27
C ASP A 437 24.48 -19.61 11.58
N ALA A 438 24.95 -18.36 11.65
CA ALA A 438 24.25 -17.20 11.08
C ALA A 438 24.50 -17.00 9.58
N LEU A 439 25.51 -17.64 8.99
CA LEU A 439 25.92 -17.48 7.59
C LEU A 439 24.78 -17.73 6.59
N ASN A 440 23.91 -18.70 6.88
CA ASN A 440 22.81 -19.12 6.00
C ASN A 440 21.47 -18.44 6.33
N ARG A 441 21.43 -17.56 7.35
CA ARG A 441 20.23 -16.82 7.77
C ARG A 441 20.14 -15.49 7.02
N ALA A 442 18.94 -14.90 6.97
CA ALA A 442 18.77 -13.58 6.35
C ALA A 442 19.58 -12.52 7.10
N LEU A 443 20.11 -11.57 6.34
CA LEU A 443 20.45 -10.25 6.87
C LEU A 443 19.19 -9.39 6.90
N PHE A 444 19.16 -8.43 7.83
CA PHE A 444 18.04 -7.53 8.03
C PHE A 444 18.50 -6.08 8.01
N LEU A 445 17.72 -5.21 7.37
CA LEU A 445 17.92 -3.77 7.38
C LEU A 445 16.73 -3.13 8.10
N ARG A 446 16.98 -2.37 9.17
CA ARG A 446 15.98 -1.44 9.73
C ARG A 446 16.06 -0.15 8.92
N LEU A 447 15.01 0.18 8.18
CA LEU A 447 15.04 1.29 7.22
C LEU A 447 15.02 2.65 7.91
N THR A 448 16.07 3.45 7.73
CA THR A 448 16.14 4.85 8.17
C THR A 448 15.68 5.81 7.07
N TYR A 449 16.04 5.55 5.81
CA TYR A 449 15.63 6.38 4.66
C TYR A 449 15.44 5.57 3.37
N ILE A 450 14.64 6.15 2.46
CA ILE A 450 14.42 5.72 1.07
C ILE A 450 14.58 6.99 0.22
N VAL A 451 15.50 6.98 -0.75
CA VAL A 451 15.90 8.15 -1.54
C VAL A 451 16.20 7.75 -2.98
N VAL A 452 16.09 8.68 -3.93
CA VAL A 452 16.60 8.48 -5.30
C VAL A 452 18.13 8.42 -5.30
N ASP A 453 18.70 7.53 -6.12
CA ASP A 453 20.14 7.51 -6.37
C ASP A 453 20.55 8.77 -7.14
N GLN A 454 21.22 9.72 -6.45
CA GLN A 454 21.70 10.96 -7.06
C GLN A 454 22.79 10.70 -8.13
N ASP A 455 23.42 9.52 -8.13
CA ASP A 455 24.40 9.09 -9.13
C ASP A 455 23.74 8.31 -10.31
N ASP A 456 22.39 8.27 -10.39
CA ASP A 456 21.62 7.82 -11.57
C ASP A 456 21.11 9.01 -12.41
N PRO A 457 21.66 9.27 -13.60
CA PRO A 457 21.23 10.38 -14.47
C PRO A 457 19.81 10.22 -15.04
N LYS A 458 19.12 9.09 -14.78
CA LYS A 458 17.71 8.89 -15.14
C LYS A 458 16.72 9.11 -13.99
N GLY A 459 17.18 9.20 -12.74
CA GLY A 459 16.32 9.33 -11.55
C GLY A 459 15.34 8.16 -11.35
N MET A 460 15.71 6.95 -11.78
CA MET A 460 14.87 5.75 -11.72
C MET A 460 15.32 4.77 -10.62
N ASN A 461 16.60 4.76 -10.29
CA ASN A 461 17.15 3.93 -9.22
C ASN A 461 16.91 4.54 -7.85
N LEU A 462 16.72 3.70 -6.82
CA LEU A 462 16.56 4.13 -5.44
C LEU A 462 17.58 3.46 -4.54
N CYS A 463 18.10 4.24 -3.60
CA CYS A 463 18.83 3.74 -2.46
C CYS A 463 17.93 3.63 -1.23
N ILE A 464 18.15 2.57 -0.46
CA ILE A 464 17.65 2.39 0.89
C ILE A 464 18.84 2.41 1.85
N GLY A 465 18.64 2.95 3.04
CA GLY A 465 19.69 2.94 4.06
C GLY A 465 19.17 2.79 5.48
N GLY A 466 20.02 2.25 6.35
CA GLY A 466 19.74 2.14 7.78
C GLY A 466 20.60 1.10 8.51
N ASP A 467 20.14 0.67 9.68
CA ASP A 467 20.89 -0.22 10.56
C ASP A 467 20.84 -1.68 10.08
N LEU A 468 22.02 -2.28 9.87
CA LEU A 468 22.19 -3.66 9.42
C LEU A 468 22.32 -4.63 10.62
N TYR A 469 21.57 -5.72 10.58
CA TYR A 469 21.54 -6.79 11.57
C TYR A 469 21.66 -8.17 10.93
N GLU A 470 22.13 -9.14 11.71
CA GLU A 470 21.91 -10.57 11.46
C GLU A 470 21.07 -11.17 12.60
N LEU A 471 20.53 -12.37 12.37
CA LEU A 471 19.93 -13.17 13.44
C LEU A 471 20.99 -14.07 14.10
N ALA A 472 21.27 -13.84 15.38
CA ALA A 472 22.23 -14.59 16.18
C ALA A 472 21.51 -15.47 17.21
N GLN A 473 22.04 -16.66 17.46
CA GLN A 473 21.50 -17.58 18.47
C GLN A 473 22.05 -17.23 19.85
N GLY A 474 21.23 -17.39 20.90
CA GLY A 474 21.63 -17.20 22.30
C GLY A 474 20.77 -16.16 23.02
N GLU A 475 20.85 -16.20 24.36
CA GLU A 475 20.10 -15.32 25.25
C GLU A 475 20.32 -13.85 24.90
N THR A 476 19.23 -13.08 24.83
CA THR A 476 19.26 -11.62 24.66
C THR A 476 20.18 -11.00 25.70
N GLN A 477 21.27 -10.36 25.27
CA GLN A 477 21.90 -9.35 26.11
C GLN A 477 20.82 -8.31 26.44
N PRO A 478 20.62 -7.99 27.74
CA PRO A 478 19.59 -7.03 28.12
C PRO A 478 19.90 -5.68 27.47
N PRO A 479 18.90 -4.96 26.94
CA PRO A 479 19.12 -3.60 26.47
C PRO A 479 19.69 -2.77 27.62
N GLN A 480 20.71 -1.94 27.31
CA GLN A 480 21.26 -1.00 28.28
C GLN A 480 20.18 0.03 28.66
N HIS A 481 19.46 -0.29 29.74
CA HIS A 481 18.34 0.45 30.35
C HIS A 481 17.20 0.84 29.39
N PRO A 482 16.05 0.12 29.41
CA PRO A 482 14.82 0.68 28.87
C PRO A 482 14.40 1.89 29.74
N PRO A 483 14.01 3.03 29.16
CA PRO A 483 13.31 4.07 29.92
C PRO A 483 11.99 3.47 30.43
N LYS A 484 11.68 3.67 31.71
CA LYS A 484 10.48 3.12 32.35
C LYS A 484 9.21 3.70 31.71
N SER A 485 8.58 2.95 30.83
CA SER A 485 7.26 3.27 30.31
C SER A 485 6.20 3.02 31.38
N PHE A 486 5.49 4.07 31.76
CA PHE A 486 4.38 4.05 32.72
C PHE A 486 3.08 4.52 32.03
N PHE A 487 2.64 3.84 30.96
CA PHE A 487 1.33 4.09 30.36
C PHE A 487 0.63 2.80 29.88
N GLY A 488 -0.61 2.63 30.32
CA GLY A 488 -1.52 1.57 29.90
C GLY A 488 -2.29 1.90 28.60
N PRO A 489 -3.37 1.16 28.29
CA PRO A 489 -4.02 1.23 26.98
C PRO A 489 -4.71 2.59 26.73
N PRO A 490 -4.67 3.11 25.48
CA PRO A 490 -5.19 4.44 25.17
C PRO A 490 -6.71 4.45 24.99
N THR A 491 -7.47 4.60 26.08
CA THR A 491 -8.84 5.15 26.02
C THR A 491 -8.77 6.66 25.77
N GLY A 492 -9.19 7.08 24.58
CA GLY A 492 -9.12 8.48 24.17
C GLY A 492 -10.18 9.36 24.83
N LEU A 493 -9.76 10.25 25.75
CA LEU A 493 -10.45 11.50 26.10
C LEU A 493 -9.41 12.56 26.48
N LEU A 494 -9.38 13.68 25.73
CA LEU A 494 -8.50 14.81 26.03
C LEU A 494 -9.22 15.83 26.94
N ILE A 495 -8.69 16.05 28.14
CA ILE A 495 -8.98 17.21 28.99
C ILE A 495 -7.64 17.84 29.37
N PRO A 496 -7.41 19.15 29.11
CA PRO A 496 -6.19 19.82 29.51
C PRO A 496 -6.30 20.45 30.92
N PRO A 497 -5.30 20.28 31.80
CA PRO A 497 -5.06 21.18 32.92
C PRO A 497 -3.99 22.25 32.56
N SER A 498 -4.11 23.41 33.19
CA SER A 498 -3.39 24.64 32.85
C SER A 498 -2.28 25.03 33.85
N ASN A 499 -1.25 25.72 33.34
CA ASN A 499 -0.38 26.71 34.00
C ASN A 499 0.34 26.37 35.34
N ALA A 500 1.66 26.20 35.27
CA ALA A 500 2.70 26.68 36.22
C ALA A 500 4.09 26.17 35.74
N MET A 501 5.25 26.81 35.95
CA MET A 501 5.65 28.20 36.26
C MET A 501 7.17 28.30 35.97
N ASN A 502 7.71 29.49 35.65
CA ASN A 502 9.12 29.65 35.27
C ASN A 502 10.13 29.39 36.41
N THR A 503 11.26 28.76 36.10
CA THR A 503 12.54 29.03 36.78
C THR A 503 13.71 28.93 35.81
N PHE A 504 14.62 29.91 35.84
CA PHE A 504 15.83 29.95 35.01
C PHE A 504 16.98 29.15 35.64
N ALA A 505 17.83 28.56 34.79
CA ALA A 505 19.22 28.24 35.12
C ALA A 505 20.08 28.43 33.85
N GLU A 506 21.13 29.25 33.94
CA GLU A 506 22.06 29.52 32.84
C GLU A 506 23.20 28.50 32.78
N GLY A 507 23.81 28.33 31.60
CA GLY A 507 25.17 27.80 31.46
C GLY A 507 25.31 26.57 30.56
N GLY A 508 25.93 26.76 29.38
CA GLY A 508 26.31 25.64 28.50
C GLY A 508 26.25 25.96 27.01
N SER A 509 27.15 26.80 26.50
CA SER A 509 27.29 27.05 25.07
C SER A 509 28.03 25.92 24.36
N SER A 510 27.37 25.22 23.44
CA SER A 510 28.03 24.43 22.40
C SER A 510 27.14 24.32 21.15
N SER A 511 27.50 25.06 20.10
CA SER A 511 26.89 24.94 18.77
C SER A 511 27.50 23.77 18.00
N PRO A 512 26.70 22.86 17.41
CA PRO A 512 27.16 21.93 16.40
C PRO A 512 26.74 22.40 15.00
N LEU A 513 27.71 22.61 14.11
CA LEU A 513 27.50 22.81 12.67
C LEU A 513 28.55 21.97 11.93
N GLY A 514 28.10 21.05 11.08
CA GLY A 514 28.99 20.31 10.17
C GLY A 514 28.90 18.78 10.18
N ALA A 515 27.72 18.22 9.92
CA ALA A 515 27.58 16.86 9.40
C ALA A 515 26.28 16.75 8.60
N THR A 516 26.36 16.49 7.29
CA THR A 516 25.20 16.07 6.48
C THR A 516 24.92 14.60 6.75
N VAL A 517 24.32 14.34 7.92
CA VAL A 517 23.48 13.17 8.13
C VAL A 517 22.33 13.31 7.12
N GLY A 518 21.97 12.24 6.39
CA GLY A 518 20.74 12.26 5.59
C GLY A 518 19.54 12.59 6.50
N PRO A 519 18.49 13.29 6.02
CA PRO A 519 17.42 13.80 6.88
C PRO A 519 16.52 12.67 7.38
N SER A 520 17.03 11.97 8.39
CA SER A 520 16.32 11.01 9.21
C SER A 520 15.19 11.74 9.95
N LEU A 521 14.03 11.10 10.02
CA LEU A 521 12.98 11.54 10.95
C LEU A 521 13.54 11.40 12.37
N ALA A 522 13.42 12.45 13.19
CA ALA A 522 14.00 12.52 14.54
C ALA A 522 13.80 11.22 15.34
N GLU A 523 14.85 10.83 16.10
CA GLU A 523 15.03 9.53 16.79
C GLU A 523 13.73 8.75 16.99
N SER A 524 13.55 7.72 16.17
CA SER A 524 12.28 7.02 16.09
C SER A 524 11.98 6.24 17.35
N SER A 525 10.89 6.61 18.02
CA SER A 525 10.33 5.89 19.17
C SER A 525 9.65 4.57 18.79
N ILE A 526 9.78 4.10 17.54
CA ILE A 526 9.21 2.82 17.09
C ILE A 526 10.08 1.69 17.66
N PRO A 527 9.51 0.75 18.45
CA PRO A 527 10.27 -0.37 18.99
C PRO A 527 10.69 -1.33 17.87
N MET A 528 11.85 -1.98 18.05
CA MET A 528 12.27 -3.04 17.15
C MET A 528 11.32 -4.24 17.28
N LEU A 529 10.96 -4.87 16.15
CA LEU A 529 10.18 -6.11 16.16
C LEU A 529 10.94 -7.22 16.92
N PRO A 530 10.23 -8.12 17.62
CA PRO A 530 10.88 -9.20 18.36
C PRO A 530 11.60 -10.18 17.42
N PRO A 531 12.76 -10.72 17.81
CA PRO A 531 13.40 -11.83 17.11
C PRO A 531 12.59 -13.14 17.28
N PRO A 532 12.84 -14.18 16.47
CA PRO A 532 12.26 -15.50 16.72
C PRO A 532 12.73 -16.09 18.07
N PRO A 533 11.92 -16.95 18.71
CA PRO A 533 12.28 -17.59 19.98
C PRO A 533 13.67 -18.26 19.96
N GLY A 534 14.52 -17.93 20.94
CA GLY A 534 15.89 -18.44 21.05
C GLY A 534 16.98 -17.63 20.32
N PHE A 535 16.60 -16.53 19.66
CA PHE A 535 17.50 -15.67 18.89
C PHE A 535 17.44 -14.20 19.34
N HIS A 536 18.43 -13.42 18.92
CA HIS A 536 18.45 -11.97 19.02
C HIS A 536 19.00 -11.33 17.74
N PHE A 537 18.62 -10.08 17.48
CA PHE A 537 19.20 -9.31 16.38
C PHE A 537 20.55 -8.72 16.80
N ARG A 538 21.64 -9.15 16.15
CA ARG A 538 22.98 -8.61 16.38
C ARG A 538 23.25 -7.54 15.33
N ARG A 539 23.38 -6.27 15.77
CA ARG A 539 23.78 -5.14 14.90
C ARG A 539 25.20 -5.39 14.38
N LEU A 540 25.39 -5.26 13.07
CA LEU A 540 26.68 -5.54 12.42
C LEU A 540 27.58 -4.31 12.29
N LEU A 541 27.01 -3.14 12.06
CA LEU A 541 27.77 -1.89 11.93
C LEU A 541 27.85 -1.14 13.27
N PRO A 542 28.94 -0.44 13.59
CA PRO A 542 29.01 0.38 14.80
C PRO A 542 27.93 1.48 14.82
N ALA A 543 27.56 1.98 16.00
CA ALA A 543 26.59 3.08 16.13
C ALA A 543 27.02 4.30 15.29
N GLY A 544 26.05 4.93 14.62
CA GLY A 544 26.30 6.04 13.68
C GLY A 544 26.79 5.63 12.29
N ASN A 545 26.98 4.33 12.02
CA ASN A 545 27.21 3.79 10.68
C ASN A 545 25.97 3.02 10.22
N GLU A 546 25.53 3.32 9.00
CA GLU A 546 24.39 2.69 8.33
C GLU A 546 24.85 1.99 7.05
N MET A 547 24.17 0.91 6.68
CA MET A 547 24.35 0.24 5.38
C MET A 547 23.49 0.95 4.34
N VAL A 548 24.00 1.10 3.12
CA VAL A 548 23.28 1.71 1.98
C VAL A 548 23.30 0.74 0.82
N LEU A 549 22.12 0.41 0.29
CA LEU A 549 21.91 -0.59 -0.75
C LEU A 549 20.98 -0.04 -1.83
N ASP A 550 21.05 -0.62 -3.03
CA ASP A 550 19.98 -0.52 -4.02
C ASP A 550 18.68 -1.14 -3.47
N VAL A 551 17.52 -0.57 -3.84
CA VAL A 551 16.20 -1.06 -3.38
C VAL A 551 15.94 -2.53 -3.75
N GLY A 552 16.53 -3.02 -4.86
CA GLY A 552 16.55 -4.42 -5.28
C GLY A 552 17.15 -5.41 -4.28
N ALA A 553 17.87 -4.93 -3.26
CA ALA A 553 18.35 -5.77 -2.16
C ALA A 553 17.23 -6.25 -1.21
N ILE A 554 16.02 -5.68 -1.26
CA ILE A 554 14.90 -6.09 -0.40
C ILE A 554 14.36 -7.46 -0.85
N ALA A 555 14.38 -8.45 0.04
CA ALA A 555 13.68 -9.71 -0.16
C ALA A 555 12.18 -9.58 0.19
N GLY A 556 11.87 -8.76 1.19
CA GLY A 556 10.52 -8.45 1.67
C GLY A 556 10.55 -8.07 3.13
N ARG A 557 9.39 -7.88 3.75
CA ARG A 557 9.26 -7.62 5.19
C ARG A 557 9.68 -8.83 6.02
N TYR A 558 10.08 -8.54 7.27
CA TYR A 558 10.18 -9.54 8.32
C TYR A 558 8.82 -9.73 9.01
N TYR A 559 8.47 -10.98 9.30
CA TYR A 559 7.23 -11.33 9.98
C TYR A 559 7.52 -12.25 11.18
N PRO A 560 7.60 -11.72 12.43
CA PRO A 560 8.05 -12.49 13.59
C PRO A 560 7.09 -13.60 14.04
N ASN A 561 5.79 -13.45 13.78
CA ASN A 561 4.73 -14.25 14.38
C ASN A 561 3.87 -14.97 13.33
N ILE A 562 4.49 -15.51 12.27
CA ILE A 562 3.78 -16.33 11.26
C ILE A 562 3.43 -17.72 11.82
N LEU A 563 4.31 -18.26 12.68
CA LEU A 563 4.11 -19.51 13.40
C LEU A 563 4.27 -19.27 14.90
N GLN A 564 3.44 -19.94 15.69
CA GLN A 564 3.56 -19.99 17.14
C GLN A 564 4.84 -20.75 17.54
N PRO A 565 5.46 -20.44 18.71
CA PRO A 565 6.73 -21.02 19.14
C PRO A 565 6.77 -22.55 19.08
N GLU A 566 5.69 -23.23 19.48
CA GLU A 566 5.60 -24.70 19.52
C GLU A 566 5.50 -25.32 18.12
N THR A 567 4.97 -24.61 17.14
CA THR A 567 4.95 -25.05 15.74
C THR A 567 6.26 -24.73 15.06
N LEU A 568 6.84 -23.55 15.32
CA LEU A 568 8.16 -23.18 14.83
C LEU A 568 9.23 -24.19 15.26
N ASP A 569 9.28 -24.57 16.55
CA ASP A 569 10.18 -25.64 17.04
C ASP A 569 10.05 -26.91 16.21
N ARG A 570 8.82 -27.40 16.01
CA ARG A 570 8.54 -28.61 15.22
C ARG A 570 8.98 -28.45 13.77
N VAL A 571 8.80 -27.27 13.17
CA VAL A 571 9.24 -27.00 11.80
C VAL A 571 10.76 -27.05 11.72
N LEU A 572 11.48 -26.31 12.55
CA LEU A 572 12.94 -26.26 12.56
C LEU A 572 13.55 -27.65 12.82
N ARG A 573 13.01 -28.40 13.79
CA ARG A 573 13.46 -29.77 14.08
C ARG A 573 13.16 -30.75 12.95
N THR A 574 12.03 -30.57 12.24
CA THR A 574 11.73 -31.34 11.02
C THR A 574 12.74 -31.01 9.91
N LEU A 575 13.04 -29.74 9.67
CA LEU A 575 14.01 -29.29 8.66
C LEU A 575 15.44 -29.76 8.98
N ASN A 576 15.80 -29.86 10.27
CA ASN A 576 17.06 -30.45 10.74
C ASN A 576 17.10 -31.99 10.65
N GLY A 577 16.05 -32.64 10.13
CA GLY A 577 16.01 -34.10 9.94
C GLY A 577 15.78 -34.91 11.22
N GLU A 578 15.26 -34.30 12.30
CA GLU A 578 15.00 -35.03 13.53
C GLU A 578 13.90 -36.10 13.37
N LYS A 579 14.22 -37.33 13.78
CA LYS A 579 13.28 -38.45 13.71
C LYS A 579 12.23 -38.35 14.83
N GLY A 580 10.95 -38.50 14.46
CA GLY A 580 9.84 -38.68 15.40
C GLY A 580 8.89 -37.48 15.59
N VAL A 581 9.30 -36.26 15.24
CA VAL A 581 8.43 -35.06 15.30
C VAL A 581 7.96 -34.74 16.73
N LYS A 582 6.67 -34.53 17.03
CA LYS A 582 5.42 -34.87 16.30
C LYS A 582 4.74 -33.65 15.67
N ALA A 583 3.74 -33.84 14.80
CA ALA A 583 3.03 -32.73 14.12
C ALA A 583 2.10 -31.92 15.05
N GLY A 584 1.50 -32.56 16.05
CA GLY A 584 0.41 -31.97 16.83
C GLY A 584 -0.94 -32.08 16.13
N GLU A 585 -1.94 -31.43 16.72
CA GLU A 585 -3.28 -31.29 16.15
C GLU A 585 -3.28 -30.26 15.02
N THR A 586 -4.00 -30.53 13.93
CA THR A 586 -4.09 -29.63 12.77
C THR A 586 -5.43 -28.91 12.79
N VAL A 587 -5.38 -27.58 12.85
CA VAL A 587 -6.57 -26.72 12.70
C VAL A 587 -6.69 -26.33 11.23
N SER A 588 -7.62 -26.95 10.51
CA SER A 588 -7.81 -26.70 9.07
C SER A 588 -8.14 -25.23 8.77
N GLY A 589 -7.73 -24.73 7.60
CA GLY A 589 -7.94 -23.32 7.23
C GLY A 589 -7.05 -22.31 7.94
N THR A 590 -5.96 -22.73 8.60
CA THR A 590 -4.97 -21.85 9.25
C THR A 590 -3.55 -22.12 8.75
N VAL A 591 -2.66 -21.12 8.86
CA VAL A 591 -1.23 -21.25 8.56
C VAL A 591 -0.56 -22.27 9.48
N GLU A 592 -0.96 -22.29 10.75
CA GLU A 592 -0.59 -23.31 11.74
C GLU A 592 -0.94 -24.72 11.27
N GLY A 593 -2.17 -24.93 10.81
CA GLY A 593 -2.64 -26.20 10.27
C GLY A 593 -1.85 -26.64 9.04
N TYR A 594 -1.56 -25.71 8.13
CA TYR A 594 -0.74 -25.94 6.94
C TYR A 594 0.68 -26.40 7.28
N ALA A 595 1.38 -25.69 8.18
CA ALA A 595 2.72 -26.07 8.65
C ALA A 595 2.72 -27.47 9.29
N ARG A 596 1.75 -27.76 10.17
CA ARG A 596 1.61 -29.06 10.84
C ARG A 596 1.27 -30.20 9.88
N GLU A 597 0.53 -29.93 8.80
CA GLU A 597 0.27 -30.90 7.73
C GLU A 597 1.53 -31.19 6.89
N ARG A 598 2.34 -30.17 6.55
CA ARG A 598 3.66 -30.40 5.91
C ARG A 598 4.58 -31.25 6.80
N ILE A 599 4.65 -30.96 8.11
CA ILE A 599 5.35 -31.79 9.12
C ILE A 599 4.78 -33.23 9.24
N ARG A 600 3.52 -33.47 8.85
CA ARG A 600 2.91 -34.81 8.80
C ARG A 600 3.30 -35.54 7.53
N ARG A 601 3.16 -34.92 6.37
CA ARG A 601 3.51 -35.48 5.05
C ARG A 601 4.98 -35.81 4.92
N SER A 602 5.86 -34.99 5.51
CA SER A 602 7.31 -35.20 5.47
C SER A 602 7.80 -36.52 6.09
N ARG A 603 6.91 -37.27 6.79
CA ARG A 603 7.21 -38.60 7.36
C ARG A 603 6.83 -39.77 6.47
N LEU A 604 6.14 -39.54 5.35
CA LEU A 604 5.68 -40.62 4.46
C LEU A 604 6.84 -41.25 3.68
N GLY A 605 7.94 -40.51 3.47
CA GLY A 605 9.17 -40.99 2.85
C GLY A 605 10.12 -39.83 2.50
N PRO A 606 11.33 -40.11 2.01
CA PRO A 606 12.31 -39.07 1.64
C PRO A 606 11.80 -38.12 0.53
N GLU A 607 11.07 -38.64 -0.45
CA GLU A 607 10.46 -37.84 -1.52
C GLU A 607 9.38 -36.89 -0.98
N ALA A 608 8.50 -37.38 -0.11
CA ALA A 608 7.50 -36.57 0.57
C ALA A 608 8.11 -35.57 1.58
N PHE A 609 9.33 -35.84 2.08
CA PHE A 609 10.09 -34.88 2.88
C PHE A 609 10.53 -33.69 2.04
N GLU A 610 11.15 -33.91 0.88
CA GLU A 610 11.60 -32.81 0.00
C GLU A 610 10.42 -31.95 -0.49
N VAL A 611 9.30 -32.57 -0.90
CA VAL A 611 8.07 -31.82 -1.27
C VAL A 611 7.50 -31.00 -0.09
N ALA A 612 7.64 -31.49 1.14
CA ALA A 612 7.16 -30.76 2.32
C ALA A 612 8.14 -29.66 2.80
N LYS A 613 9.44 -29.88 2.60
CA LYS A 613 10.55 -29.05 3.05
C LYS A 613 10.51 -27.65 2.43
N ASP A 614 10.27 -27.52 1.13
CA ASP A 614 10.25 -26.21 0.46
C ASP A 614 9.18 -25.28 1.07
N GLY A 615 7.97 -25.81 1.31
CA GLY A 615 6.91 -25.05 2.00
C GLY A 615 7.24 -24.68 3.44
N LEU A 616 8.06 -25.48 4.14
CA LEU A 616 8.52 -25.19 5.51
C LEU A 616 9.68 -24.17 5.53
N ILE A 617 10.59 -24.24 4.55
CA ILE A 617 11.63 -23.25 4.30
C ILE A 617 10.99 -21.90 3.97
N GLN A 618 9.95 -21.86 3.13
CA GLN A 618 9.27 -20.61 2.77
C GLN A 618 8.68 -19.89 4.00
N LEU A 619 7.98 -20.61 4.87
CA LEU A 619 7.39 -20.06 6.09
C LEU A 619 8.45 -19.52 7.06
N THR A 620 9.53 -20.27 7.27
CA THR A 620 10.63 -19.88 8.17
C THR A 620 11.55 -18.83 7.56
N GLY A 621 11.60 -18.73 6.22
CA GLY A 621 12.26 -17.67 5.47
C GLY A 621 11.65 -16.29 5.72
N LEU A 622 10.34 -16.19 5.98
CA LEU A 622 9.68 -14.95 6.43
C LEU A 622 10.17 -14.47 7.81
N MET A 623 10.64 -15.41 8.62
CA MET A 623 11.26 -15.19 9.93
C MET A 623 12.79 -15.05 9.83
N GLY A 624 13.35 -15.17 8.62
CA GLY A 624 14.78 -15.00 8.31
C GLY A 624 15.69 -16.15 8.73
N PHE A 625 15.15 -17.36 8.91
CA PHE A 625 15.97 -18.57 9.13
C PHE A 625 16.77 -19.01 7.91
N TYR A 626 16.42 -18.49 6.74
CA TYR A 626 17.09 -18.69 5.46
C TYR A 626 17.43 -17.34 4.84
N VAL A 627 18.38 -17.30 3.92
CA VAL A 627 18.69 -16.13 3.07
C VAL A 627 17.38 -15.58 2.47
N GLY A 628 17.28 -14.26 2.32
CA GLY A 628 16.06 -13.62 1.87
C GLY A 628 15.72 -13.96 0.42
N GLU A 629 14.98 -15.04 0.21
CA GLU A 629 14.28 -15.25 -1.05
C GLU A 629 13.12 -14.26 -1.17
N GLY A 630 13.00 -13.70 -2.38
CA GLY A 630 12.12 -12.58 -2.71
C GLY A 630 12.18 -12.29 -4.20
N ASN A 631 11.16 -11.60 -4.71
CA ASN A 631 10.99 -11.39 -6.15
C ASN A 631 12.10 -10.50 -6.74
N SER A 632 12.48 -10.76 -7.99
CA SER A 632 13.26 -9.81 -8.78
C SER A 632 12.32 -8.75 -9.31
N MET A 633 12.48 -7.53 -8.80
CA MET A 633 11.54 -6.44 -9.03
C MET A 633 12.00 -5.54 -10.18
N GLN A 634 11.10 -5.24 -11.10
CA GLN A 634 11.32 -4.26 -12.15
C GLN A 634 10.92 -2.85 -11.67
N PRO A 635 11.69 -1.81 -12.02
CA PRO A 635 11.34 -0.42 -11.74
C PRO A 635 10.21 0.05 -12.68
N GLU A 636 8.96 -0.18 -12.28
CA GLU A 636 7.78 0.33 -12.98
C GLU A 636 6.97 1.29 -12.11
N GLN A 637 6.84 2.55 -12.53
CA GLN A 637 6.08 3.55 -11.80
C GLN A 637 4.56 3.43 -12.06
N TRP A 638 3.82 2.83 -11.13
CA TRP A 638 2.37 2.68 -11.22
C TRP A 638 1.63 3.99 -10.89
N GLU A 639 1.30 4.76 -11.94
CA GLU A 639 0.94 6.18 -11.89
C GLU A 639 -0.37 6.56 -11.14
N LYS A 640 -1.13 5.60 -10.63
CA LYS A 640 -2.54 5.82 -10.19
C LYS A 640 -2.87 5.28 -8.80
N GLY A 641 -1.85 4.89 -8.03
CA GLY A 641 -2.01 4.38 -6.67
C GLY A 641 -2.53 2.95 -6.58
N ARG A 642 -2.40 2.36 -5.40
CA ARG A 642 -2.48 0.90 -5.18
C ARG A 642 -3.80 0.27 -5.65
N LEU A 643 -4.95 0.85 -5.29
CA LEU A 643 -6.24 0.25 -5.67
C LEU A 643 -6.52 0.32 -7.19
N GLN A 644 -6.06 1.38 -7.87
CA GLN A 644 -6.21 1.49 -9.32
C GLN A 644 -5.20 0.60 -10.07
N THR A 645 -4.05 0.33 -9.47
CA THR A 645 -3.07 -0.67 -9.92
C THR A 645 -3.69 -2.07 -9.91
N ILE A 646 -4.33 -2.47 -8.80
CA ILE A 646 -5.03 -3.75 -8.68
C ILE A 646 -6.17 -3.89 -9.70
N ARG A 647 -7.00 -2.85 -9.88
CA ARG A 647 -8.04 -2.82 -10.94
C ARG A 647 -7.47 -2.88 -12.35
N GLY A 648 -6.26 -2.34 -12.56
CA GLY A 648 -5.52 -2.43 -13.82
C GLY A 648 -5.10 -3.88 -14.12
N ALA A 649 -4.51 -4.55 -13.13
CA ALA A 649 -4.14 -5.97 -13.20
C ALA A 649 -5.37 -6.88 -13.43
N GLU A 650 -6.49 -6.62 -12.76
CA GLU A 650 -7.77 -7.31 -12.99
C GLU A 650 -8.25 -7.17 -14.43
N LYS A 651 -8.26 -5.94 -14.97
CA LYS A 651 -8.64 -5.72 -16.36
C LYS A 651 -7.67 -6.38 -17.34
N ASN A 652 -6.38 -6.38 -17.04
CA ASN A 652 -5.36 -7.03 -17.87
C ASN A 652 -5.55 -8.54 -17.91
N GLY A 653 -5.69 -9.18 -16.74
CA GLY A 653 -5.90 -10.64 -16.64
C GLY A 653 -7.19 -11.10 -17.31
N ARG A 654 -8.30 -10.39 -17.11
CA ARG A 654 -9.55 -10.68 -17.85
C ARG A 654 -9.34 -10.59 -19.36
N LYS A 655 -8.66 -9.55 -19.84
CA LYS A 655 -8.38 -9.38 -21.28
C LYS A 655 -7.54 -10.54 -21.83
N ILE A 656 -6.42 -10.86 -21.18
CA ILE A 656 -5.49 -11.90 -21.64
C ILE A 656 -6.14 -13.28 -21.62
N LEU A 657 -6.86 -13.63 -20.54
CA LEU A 657 -7.54 -14.91 -20.45
C LEU A 657 -8.73 -15.01 -21.42
N LEU A 658 -9.44 -13.92 -21.72
CA LEU A 658 -10.46 -13.90 -22.79
C LEU A 658 -9.84 -14.13 -24.18
N GLU A 659 -8.71 -13.49 -24.49
CA GLU A 659 -7.98 -13.69 -25.76
C GLU A 659 -7.42 -15.11 -25.89
N ARG A 660 -7.08 -15.75 -24.76
CA ARG A 660 -6.57 -17.13 -24.68
C ARG A 660 -7.67 -18.16 -24.83
N TRP A 661 -8.71 -18.08 -24.01
CA TRP A 661 -9.82 -19.04 -23.98
C TRP A 661 -10.88 -18.81 -25.07
N GLY A 662 -10.88 -17.64 -25.71
CA GLY A 662 -11.77 -17.32 -26.84
C GLY A 662 -11.30 -17.87 -28.19
N LYS A 663 -10.14 -18.53 -28.28
CA LYS A 663 -9.63 -19.17 -29.49
C LYS A 663 -9.83 -20.69 -29.40
N PRO A 664 -10.72 -21.29 -30.22
CA PRO A 664 -10.73 -22.74 -30.38
C PRO A 664 -9.46 -23.18 -31.11
N ASP A 665 -8.87 -24.30 -30.67
CA ASP A 665 -7.59 -24.88 -31.11
C ASP A 665 -6.99 -24.31 -32.40
N SER A 666 -6.00 -23.44 -32.22
CA SER A 666 -4.97 -23.19 -33.22
C SER A 666 -3.63 -23.28 -32.51
N ASP A 667 -2.76 -24.18 -32.96
CA ASP A 667 -1.40 -24.35 -32.44
C ASP A 667 -0.68 -23.00 -32.44
N VAL A 668 -0.42 -22.47 -31.24
CA VAL A 668 0.40 -21.28 -31.03
C VAL A 668 1.41 -21.62 -29.94
N GLU A 669 2.66 -21.78 -30.37
CA GLU A 669 3.83 -21.86 -29.49
C GLU A 669 3.81 -20.67 -28.53
N MET A 670 3.59 -20.94 -27.24
CA MET A 670 3.68 -19.90 -26.22
C MET A 670 5.15 -19.66 -25.90
N LEU A 671 5.71 -18.58 -26.42
CA LEU A 671 7.00 -18.04 -25.97
C LEU A 671 6.90 -17.71 -24.47
N ASP A 672 7.86 -18.21 -23.70
CA ASP A 672 7.95 -17.97 -22.26
C ASP A 672 8.19 -16.48 -21.95
N ALA A 673 7.52 -15.96 -20.92
CA ALA A 673 7.64 -14.60 -20.38
C ALA A 673 7.31 -14.57 -18.89
#